data_AF-A0A4Y7Q5U2-F1
#
_entry.id   AF-A0A4Y7Q5U2-F1
#
_cell.length_a   1.000
_cell.length_b   1.000
_cell.length_c   1.000
_cell.angle_alpha   90.00
_cell.angle_beta   90.00
_cell.angle_gamma   90.00
#
_symmetry.space_group_name_H-M   'P 1'
#
loop_
_entity.id
_entity.type
_entity.pdbx_description
1 polymer ?
#
loop_
_entity_poly.entity_id
_entity_poly.type
_entity_poly.pdbx_seq_one_letter_code
_entity_poly.pdbx_strand_id
1 'polypeptide(L)'
;MRSTYKGKVTHRSWQHLPQELVRLIVTHALLDISANAYVPKSWEQRDQWLPRMVFNVVRDTDYMENFMNVCPPWFAALETHLFWAQAAAVLDPLDALLSLQRTPTRFSPYNHFRYNILNRCCVPCRVNAPHTSTGLWTAKRTAYTYVLGSVPVCRDHVKDRFCGICLRDATDESVLENEDGETWSGIDATCRSCRAEWLLRNCDSPREREALGGRSLRSVDWETRQAVDTFVEASEGTIREVRSLALERHWLRRNTKIAEMLNHAVAASRYATREEAAHSRTSYTYVDGDNDDDLSDADPDLDNADTDDADADDADLLGITEDAGGVRDLAINDWARNRILDGHWYSPADQWQAMLQSPMSQSAEAISTAVPAIHPCPWNLPPEEQTDAEARPHPSPTMVRCDVPPSFPLCTAAYEAFKRQLRAVLFPAMRNIVRKIVIECAVDGVDPCIKAARYDVEDVARELRDVGVWYNGMDWVTRRQNGERERTERERAKEEREREERRRREREERNEQRRERKEESVTDDSSSEGKSDASHTTSPVLSASTLQTTPSPPPLVLKKGDTDEAQVLPSPTSPTTLTFPIAISPVLDSPTLIPSIPYVPVTMAQLPPLSIDAFKAVWREACAPLFQCRCTICERAVQKANIEAGSTLVPT
;
A
#
# COMPACT_ATOMS: atom_id res chain seq x y z
N MET A 1 8.04 50.17 -8.57
CA MET A 1 8.54 50.68 -9.87
C MET A 1 7.67 50.12 -10.98
N ARG A 2 6.75 50.92 -11.55
CA ARG A 2 5.92 50.52 -12.69
C ARG A 2 6.68 50.81 -13.97
N SER A 3 6.99 49.77 -14.73
CA SER A 3 7.62 49.89 -16.05
C SER A 3 6.65 50.58 -17.01
N THR A 4 7.05 51.75 -17.50
CA THR A 4 6.33 52.57 -18.49
C THR A 4 6.49 51.94 -19.86
N TYR A 5 5.42 51.30 -20.34
CA TYR A 5 5.34 50.76 -21.70
C TYR A 5 5.44 51.88 -22.75
N LYS A 6 6.53 51.93 -23.51
CA LYS A 6 6.69 52.74 -24.74
C LYS A 6 6.11 51.98 -25.94
N GLY A 7 4.78 51.92 -26.02
CA GLY A 7 4.07 51.61 -27.26
C GLY A 7 3.59 52.91 -27.91
N LYS A 8 3.50 52.97 -29.25
CA LYS A 8 2.88 54.11 -29.96
C LYS A 8 1.51 54.40 -29.33
N VAL A 9 1.34 55.61 -28.80
CA VAL A 9 0.12 56.07 -28.13
C VAL A 9 -1.03 56.08 -29.12
N THR A 10 -1.71 54.95 -29.28
CA THR A 10 -3.10 54.95 -29.73
C THR A 10 -3.88 55.48 -28.54
N HIS A 11 -4.40 56.71 -28.61
CA HIS A 11 -5.18 57.39 -27.56
C HIS A 11 -6.49 56.68 -27.13
N ARG A 12 -6.65 55.39 -27.40
CA ARG A 12 -7.85 54.60 -27.08
C ARG A 12 -7.56 53.71 -25.88
N SER A 13 -7.83 54.21 -24.68
CA SER A 13 -7.91 53.38 -23.48
C SER A 13 -9.28 52.70 -23.40
N TRP A 14 -9.40 51.64 -22.57
CA TRP A 14 -10.66 50.93 -22.31
C TRP A 14 -11.83 51.84 -21.86
N GLN A 15 -11.51 53.02 -21.30
CA GLN A 15 -12.48 54.03 -20.88
C GLN A 15 -13.14 54.77 -22.06
N HIS A 16 -12.50 54.79 -23.23
CA HIS A 16 -12.96 55.51 -24.42
C HIS A 16 -13.66 54.59 -25.44
N LEU A 17 -13.97 53.35 -25.05
CA LEU A 17 -14.75 52.47 -25.91
C LEU A 17 -16.18 53.01 -26.07
N PRO A 18 -16.74 53.04 -27.29
CA PRO A 18 -18.16 53.25 -27.50
C PRO A 18 -19.00 52.32 -26.62
N GLN A 19 -20.10 52.85 -26.07
CA GLN A 19 -20.98 52.09 -25.15
C GLN A 19 -21.44 50.77 -25.77
N GLU A 20 -21.72 50.75 -27.07
CA GLU A 20 -22.19 49.54 -27.77
C GLU A 20 -21.14 48.45 -27.85
N LEU A 21 -19.86 48.82 -27.96
CA LEU A 21 -18.77 47.85 -27.90
C LEU A 21 -18.62 47.30 -26.49
N VAL A 22 -18.78 48.12 -25.45
CA VAL A 22 -18.76 47.65 -24.05
C VAL A 22 -19.89 46.66 -23.80
N ARG A 23 -21.13 46.99 -24.21
CA ARG A 23 -22.29 46.09 -24.10
C ARG A 23 -22.08 44.79 -24.85
N LEU A 24 -21.55 44.84 -26.08
CA LEU A 24 -21.26 43.65 -26.89
C LEU A 24 -20.20 42.75 -26.23
N ILE A 25 -19.10 43.33 -25.73
CA ILE A 25 -18.05 42.59 -25.00
C ILE A 25 -18.66 41.87 -23.79
N VAL A 26 -19.44 42.58 -22.98
CA VAL A 26 -20.04 42.01 -21.78
C VAL A 26 -21.11 40.97 -22.13
N THR A 27 -21.88 41.16 -23.20
CA THR A 27 -22.82 40.13 -23.69
C THR A 27 -22.08 38.83 -24.03
N HIS A 28 -20.97 38.91 -24.79
CA HIS A 28 -20.17 37.73 -25.10
C HIS A 28 -19.54 37.09 -23.86
N ALA A 29 -19.06 37.90 -22.91
CA ALA A 29 -18.53 37.39 -21.65
C ALA A 29 -19.61 36.69 -20.81
N LEU A 30 -20.83 37.25 -20.74
CA LEU A 30 -21.95 36.62 -20.03
C LEU A 30 -22.40 35.32 -20.70
N LEU A 31 -22.36 35.21 -22.02
CA LEU A 31 -22.64 33.95 -22.72
C LEU A 31 -21.63 32.86 -22.36
N ASP A 32 -20.35 33.21 -22.31
CA ASP A 32 -19.28 32.29 -21.91
C ASP A 32 -19.40 31.89 -20.42
N ILE A 33 -19.68 32.86 -19.55
CA ILE A 33 -19.95 32.61 -18.13
C ILE A 33 -21.17 31.69 -17.99
N SER A 34 -22.28 31.97 -18.67
CA SER A 34 -23.51 31.18 -18.55
C SER A 34 -23.32 29.72 -18.98
N ALA A 35 -22.45 29.47 -19.97
CA ALA A 35 -22.12 28.14 -20.47
C ALA A 35 -21.24 27.33 -19.50
N ASN A 36 -20.36 27.98 -18.74
CA ASN A 36 -19.35 27.32 -17.91
C ASN A 36 -19.60 27.44 -16.39
N ALA A 37 -20.42 28.40 -15.98
CA ALA A 37 -20.68 28.66 -14.57
C ALA A 37 -21.52 27.54 -13.96
N TYR A 38 -21.24 27.27 -12.69
CA TYR A 38 -21.92 26.22 -11.94
C TYR A 38 -23.44 26.44 -11.90
N VAL A 39 -24.17 25.37 -12.18
CA VAL A 39 -25.61 25.24 -11.99
C VAL A 39 -25.82 23.96 -11.19
N PRO A 40 -26.49 24.00 -10.02
CA PRO A 40 -26.81 22.78 -9.27
C PRO A 40 -27.55 21.76 -10.14
N LYS A 41 -27.14 20.48 -10.10
CA LYS A 41 -27.78 19.41 -10.89
C LYS A 41 -29.27 19.28 -10.65
N SER A 42 -29.70 19.64 -9.45
CA SER A 42 -31.11 19.65 -9.08
C SER A 42 -31.94 20.55 -10.00
N TRP A 43 -31.35 21.61 -10.56
CA TRP A 43 -31.98 22.51 -11.52
C TRP A 43 -31.73 22.15 -13.00
N GLU A 44 -30.97 21.10 -13.32
CA GLU A 44 -30.70 20.70 -14.70
C GLU A 44 -31.89 20.04 -15.39
N GLN A 45 -32.81 19.43 -14.61
CA GLN A 45 -34.00 18.77 -15.13
C GLN A 45 -34.85 19.73 -15.97
N ARG A 46 -35.47 19.21 -17.04
CA ARG A 46 -36.14 20.02 -18.07
C ARG A 46 -37.33 20.81 -17.52
N ASP A 47 -38.06 20.23 -16.58
CA ASP A 47 -39.18 20.81 -15.85
C ASP A 47 -38.74 21.96 -14.91
N GLN A 48 -37.49 21.94 -14.46
CA GLN A 48 -36.91 22.94 -13.55
C GLN A 48 -36.31 24.15 -14.26
N TRP A 49 -36.68 24.40 -15.53
CA TRP A 49 -36.07 25.47 -16.33
C TRP A 49 -36.33 26.88 -15.78
N LEU A 50 -37.50 27.15 -15.19
CA LEU A 50 -37.82 28.45 -14.57
C LEU A 50 -37.01 28.71 -13.29
N PRO A 51 -37.00 27.80 -12.29
CA PRO A 51 -36.10 27.90 -11.14
C PRO A 51 -34.64 28.10 -11.55
N ARG A 52 -34.17 27.31 -12.54
CA ARG A 52 -32.83 27.45 -13.13
C ARG A 52 -32.59 28.85 -13.69
N MET A 53 -33.55 29.41 -14.42
CA MET A 53 -33.41 30.77 -14.96
C MET A 53 -33.31 31.82 -13.86
N VAL A 54 -34.12 31.73 -12.80
CA VAL A 54 -34.02 32.65 -11.66
C VAL A 54 -32.66 32.51 -10.98
N PHE A 55 -32.22 31.29 -10.69
CA PHE A 55 -30.91 31.03 -10.09
C PHE A 55 -29.77 31.62 -10.93
N ASN A 56 -29.78 31.36 -12.25
CA ASN A 56 -28.77 31.86 -13.17
C ASN A 56 -28.77 33.39 -13.27
N VAL A 57 -29.93 34.03 -13.32
CA VAL A 57 -30.02 35.50 -13.36
C VAL A 57 -29.43 36.14 -12.10
N VAL A 58 -29.70 35.56 -10.93
CA VAL A 58 -29.14 36.08 -9.67
C VAL A 58 -27.62 35.88 -9.65
N ARG A 59 -27.13 34.69 -10.05
CA ARG A 59 -25.69 34.42 -10.20
C ARG A 59 -25.01 35.39 -11.16
N ASP A 60 -25.61 35.59 -12.32
CA ASP A 60 -25.03 36.38 -13.41
C ASP A 60 -25.06 37.89 -13.10
N THR A 61 -25.88 38.32 -12.13
CA THR A 61 -25.90 39.71 -11.63
C THR A 61 -24.55 40.10 -11.02
N ASP A 62 -23.93 39.24 -10.21
CA ASP A 62 -22.65 39.55 -9.56
C ASP A 62 -21.53 39.75 -10.61
N TYR A 63 -21.51 38.92 -11.65
CA TYR A 63 -20.58 39.09 -12.77
C TYR A 63 -20.82 40.40 -13.52
N MET A 64 -22.09 40.75 -13.75
CA MET A 64 -22.47 42.00 -14.40
C MET A 64 -22.04 43.23 -13.57
N GLU A 65 -22.27 43.21 -12.26
CA GLU A 65 -21.81 44.27 -11.34
C GLU A 65 -20.27 44.37 -11.32
N ASN A 66 -19.55 43.25 -11.40
CA ASN A 66 -18.10 43.25 -11.54
C ASN A 66 -17.63 43.94 -12.82
N PHE A 67 -18.29 43.73 -13.96
CA PHE A 67 -17.99 44.47 -15.20
C PHE A 67 -18.31 45.96 -15.08
N MET A 68 -19.38 46.33 -14.37
CA MET A 68 -19.71 47.72 -14.10
C MET A 68 -18.62 48.42 -13.26
N ASN A 69 -17.94 47.68 -12.38
CA ASN A 69 -16.87 48.20 -11.53
C ASN A 69 -15.51 48.40 -12.23
N VAL A 70 -15.38 48.05 -13.51
CA VAL A 70 -14.12 48.23 -14.28
C VAL A 70 -13.73 49.71 -14.38
N CYS A 71 -14.68 50.57 -14.77
CA CYS A 71 -14.51 52.03 -14.75
C CYS A 71 -15.87 52.76 -14.90
N PRO A 72 -15.97 54.05 -14.54
CA PRO A 72 -17.25 54.77 -14.59
C PRO A 72 -17.94 54.80 -15.98
N PRO A 73 -17.22 54.92 -17.12
CA PRO A 73 -17.85 54.79 -18.44
C PRO A 73 -18.49 53.42 -18.71
N TRP A 74 -17.89 52.34 -18.19
CA TRP A 74 -18.46 50.99 -18.30
C TRP A 74 -19.70 50.85 -17.46
N PHE A 75 -19.68 51.35 -16.21
CA PHE A 75 -20.87 51.43 -15.37
C PHE A 75 -22.03 52.10 -16.12
N ALA A 76 -21.81 53.31 -16.67
CA ALA A 76 -22.84 54.06 -17.38
C ALA A 76 -23.35 53.34 -18.65
N ALA A 77 -22.47 52.67 -19.40
CA ALA A 77 -22.87 51.89 -20.56
C ALA A 77 -23.73 50.67 -20.18
N LEU A 78 -23.34 49.97 -19.12
CA LEU A 78 -23.96 48.72 -18.69
C LEU A 78 -25.22 48.92 -17.85
N GLU A 79 -25.45 50.12 -17.31
CA GLU A 79 -26.66 50.47 -16.55
C GLU A 79 -27.98 50.24 -17.34
N THR A 80 -27.87 50.32 -18.68
CA THR A 80 -28.97 50.16 -19.64
C THR A 80 -28.84 48.90 -20.50
N HIS A 81 -27.97 47.95 -20.11
CA HIS A 81 -27.80 46.68 -20.79
C HIS A 81 -29.08 45.84 -20.77
N LEU A 82 -29.37 45.10 -21.85
CA LEU A 82 -30.59 44.28 -22.00
C LEU A 82 -30.73 43.18 -20.93
N PHE A 83 -29.60 42.72 -20.38
CA PHE A 83 -29.55 41.79 -19.24
C PHE A 83 -30.49 42.21 -18.10
N TRP A 84 -30.54 43.49 -17.74
CA TRP A 84 -31.34 43.95 -16.60
C TRP A 84 -32.85 43.84 -16.85
N ALA A 85 -33.28 44.08 -18.08
CA ALA A 85 -34.69 43.91 -18.46
C ALA A 85 -35.08 42.43 -18.44
N GLN A 86 -34.20 41.55 -18.94
CA GLN A 86 -34.40 40.11 -18.84
C GLN A 86 -34.41 39.64 -17.38
N ALA A 87 -33.48 40.12 -16.57
CA ALA A 87 -33.37 39.78 -15.16
C ALA A 87 -34.62 40.19 -14.38
N ALA A 88 -35.13 41.40 -14.64
CA ALA A 88 -36.39 41.89 -14.09
C ALA A 88 -37.57 41.00 -14.48
N ALA A 89 -37.71 40.66 -15.77
CA ALA A 89 -38.78 39.81 -16.27
C ALA A 89 -38.73 38.38 -15.72
N VAL A 90 -37.53 37.87 -15.39
CA VAL A 90 -37.38 36.54 -14.77
C VAL A 90 -37.75 36.55 -13.29
N LEU A 91 -37.37 37.59 -12.55
CA LEU A 91 -37.64 37.69 -11.12
C LEU A 91 -39.07 38.19 -10.80
N ASP A 92 -39.68 39.00 -11.66
CA ASP A 92 -41.04 39.52 -11.54
C ASP A 92 -41.79 39.39 -12.88
N PRO A 93 -42.16 38.17 -13.30
CA PRO A 93 -42.77 37.92 -14.61
C PRO A 93 -44.17 38.54 -14.78
N LEU A 94 -44.79 39.01 -13.69
CA LEU A 94 -46.10 39.63 -13.68
C LEU A 94 -46.04 41.17 -13.56
N ASP A 95 -44.83 41.75 -13.57
CA ASP A 95 -44.59 43.18 -13.36
C ASP A 95 -45.31 43.72 -12.09
N ALA A 96 -45.46 42.88 -11.07
CA ALA A 96 -46.20 43.22 -9.86
C ALA A 96 -45.54 44.39 -9.12
N LEU A 97 -44.21 44.46 -9.11
CA LEU A 97 -43.43 45.54 -8.52
C LEU A 97 -43.57 46.84 -9.30
N LEU A 98 -43.59 46.75 -10.63
CA LEU A 98 -43.74 47.91 -11.51
C LEU A 98 -45.15 48.51 -11.38
N SER A 99 -46.19 47.67 -11.30
CA SER A 99 -47.59 48.11 -11.16
C SER A 99 -47.87 48.92 -9.88
N LEU A 100 -47.08 48.71 -8.83
CA LEU A 100 -47.22 49.40 -7.55
C LEU A 100 -46.50 50.77 -7.51
N GLN A 101 -45.67 51.09 -8.50
CA GLN A 101 -45.00 52.39 -8.57
C GLN A 101 -45.96 53.48 -9.06
N ARG A 102 -46.56 54.22 -8.12
CA ARG A 102 -47.52 55.31 -8.39
C ARG A 102 -46.88 56.56 -9.00
N THR A 103 -45.56 56.72 -8.93
CA THR A 103 -44.84 57.88 -9.45
C THR A 103 -43.89 57.45 -10.57
N PRO A 104 -43.91 58.12 -11.75
CA PRO A 104 -43.05 57.79 -12.88
C PRO A 104 -41.63 58.31 -12.64
N THR A 105 -40.95 57.78 -11.63
CA THR A 105 -39.52 58.01 -11.45
C THR A 105 -38.82 57.12 -12.48
N ARG A 106 -38.13 57.75 -13.44
CA ARG A 106 -37.36 57.02 -14.46
C ARG A 106 -36.09 56.46 -13.82
N PHE A 107 -36.15 55.21 -13.38
CA PHE A 107 -34.97 54.45 -13.01
C PHE A 107 -34.31 53.87 -14.26
N SER A 108 -32.99 53.77 -14.24
CA SER A 108 -32.30 52.90 -15.20
C SER A 108 -32.68 51.43 -14.98
N PRO A 109 -32.58 50.57 -16.01
CA PRO A 109 -32.86 49.14 -15.88
C PRO A 109 -32.10 48.49 -14.71
N TYR A 110 -30.81 48.81 -14.55
CA TYR A 110 -30.00 48.36 -13.41
C TYR A 110 -30.59 48.80 -12.07
N ASN A 111 -30.86 50.10 -11.87
CA ASN A 111 -31.37 50.61 -10.60
C ASN A 111 -32.76 50.05 -10.28
N HIS A 112 -33.60 49.86 -11.29
CA HIS A 112 -34.90 49.22 -11.13
C HIS A 112 -34.71 47.77 -10.64
N PHE A 113 -33.89 46.98 -11.34
CA PHE A 113 -33.59 45.62 -10.93
C PHE A 113 -33.00 45.55 -9.51
N ARG A 114 -31.92 46.28 -9.25
CA ARG A 114 -31.15 46.17 -8.02
C ARG A 114 -31.95 46.63 -6.79
N TYR A 115 -32.53 47.83 -6.86
CA TYR A 115 -33.15 48.46 -5.69
C TYR A 115 -34.64 48.17 -5.54
N ASN A 116 -35.38 47.98 -6.65
CA ASN A 116 -36.82 47.72 -6.58
C ASN A 116 -37.15 46.23 -6.63
N ILE A 117 -36.38 45.41 -7.36
CA ILE A 117 -36.63 43.98 -7.49
C ILE A 117 -35.76 43.18 -6.52
N LEU A 118 -34.48 42.99 -6.82
CA LEU A 118 -33.61 42.06 -6.09
C LEU A 118 -33.61 42.32 -4.58
N ASN A 119 -33.33 43.55 -4.15
CA ASN A 119 -33.28 43.90 -2.72
C ASN A 119 -34.60 43.77 -1.96
N ARG A 120 -35.72 43.56 -2.67
CA ARG A 120 -37.05 43.45 -2.08
C ARG A 120 -37.65 42.06 -2.25
N CYS A 121 -37.03 41.19 -3.03
CA CYS A 121 -37.50 39.84 -3.28
C CYS A 121 -36.71 38.84 -2.45
N CYS A 122 -37.41 37.88 -1.83
CA CYS A 122 -36.74 36.74 -1.23
C CYS A 122 -36.27 35.79 -2.33
N VAL A 123 -34.95 35.68 -2.54
CA VAL A 123 -34.40 34.87 -3.63
C VAL A 123 -34.82 33.40 -3.53
N PRO A 124 -34.75 32.72 -2.37
CA PRO A 124 -35.28 31.36 -2.22
C PRO A 124 -36.76 31.22 -2.66
N CYS A 125 -37.66 32.13 -2.25
CA CYS A 125 -39.05 32.11 -2.72
C CYS A 125 -39.14 32.21 -4.25
N ARG A 126 -38.33 33.07 -4.87
CA ARG A 126 -38.36 33.28 -6.33
C ARG A 126 -37.80 32.09 -7.10
N VAL A 127 -36.80 31.40 -6.55
CA VAL A 127 -36.25 30.18 -7.14
C VAL A 127 -37.27 29.04 -7.08
N ASN A 128 -37.92 28.81 -5.94
CA ASN A 128 -38.85 27.68 -5.78
C ASN A 128 -40.25 27.96 -6.36
N ALA A 129 -40.70 29.22 -6.41
CA ALA A 129 -42.02 29.59 -6.95
C ALA A 129 -41.93 30.75 -7.97
N PRO A 130 -41.24 30.57 -9.11
CA PRO A 130 -40.95 31.66 -10.04
C PRO A 130 -42.20 32.25 -10.71
N HIS A 131 -43.25 31.45 -10.88
CA HIS A 131 -44.48 31.83 -11.59
C HIS A 131 -45.50 32.58 -10.72
N THR A 132 -45.33 32.59 -9.40
CA THR A 132 -46.25 33.27 -8.47
C THR A 132 -45.70 34.65 -8.09
N SER A 133 -46.46 35.42 -7.31
CA SER A 133 -45.95 36.63 -6.64
C SER A 133 -45.28 36.33 -5.30
N THR A 134 -45.11 35.05 -4.93
CA THR A 134 -44.53 34.65 -3.65
C THR A 134 -43.09 35.15 -3.55
N GLY A 135 -42.74 35.75 -2.41
CA GLY A 135 -41.41 36.28 -2.16
C GLY A 135 -41.22 37.75 -2.58
N LEU A 136 -42.08 38.32 -3.41
CA LEU A 136 -42.00 39.75 -3.78
C LEU A 136 -42.31 40.64 -2.57
N TRP A 137 -41.54 41.71 -2.35
CA TRP A 137 -41.62 42.64 -1.19
C TRP A 137 -41.40 42.03 0.21
N THR A 138 -41.07 40.74 0.29
CA THR A 138 -40.94 40.04 1.56
C THR A 138 -39.53 40.05 2.13
N ALA A 139 -38.51 40.43 1.34
CA ALA A 139 -37.13 40.44 1.81
C ALA A 139 -36.95 41.42 2.98
N LYS A 140 -36.40 40.91 4.08
CA LYS A 140 -36.12 41.69 5.31
C LYS A 140 -34.72 41.47 5.85
N ARG A 141 -34.05 40.38 5.43
CA ARG A 141 -32.73 39.98 5.89
C ARG A 141 -31.88 39.58 4.70
N THR A 142 -30.59 39.39 4.94
CA THR A 142 -29.68 38.74 4.00
C THR A 142 -29.23 37.41 4.59
N ALA A 143 -29.04 36.41 3.73
CA ALA A 143 -28.44 35.14 4.08
C ALA A 143 -27.25 34.87 3.16
N TYR A 144 -26.20 34.27 3.69
CA TYR A 144 -25.04 33.87 2.92
C TYR A 144 -25.32 32.53 2.24
N THR A 145 -24.86 32.40 1.00
CA THR A 145 -25.03 31.22 0.16
C THR A 145 -23.70 30.93 -0.50
N TYR A 146 -23.43 29.65 -0.77
CA TYR A 146 -22.12 29.22 -1.21
C TYR A 146 -21.79 29.75 -2.61
N VAL A 147 -22.80 29.78 -3.49
CA VAL A 147 -22.62 30.13 -4.91
C VAL A 147 -22.92 31.60 -5.20
N LEU A 148 -23.94 32.16 -4.54
CA LEU A 148 -24.50 33.48 -4.87
C LEU A 148 -24.12 34.56 -3.84
N GLY A 149 -23.23 34.25 -2.90
CA GLY A 149 -22.88 35.15 -1.82
C GLY A 149 -24.08 35.54 -0.96
N SER A 150 -24.22 36.83 -0.65
CA SER A 150 -25.30 37.33 0.22
C SER A 150 -26.57 37.62 -0.56
N VAL A 151 -27.62 36.83 -0.35
CA VAL A 151 -28.92 36.99 -1.02
C VAL A 151 -29.99 37.53 -0.07
N PRO A 152 -30.93 38.37 -0.55
CA PRO A 152 -32.06 38.81 0.24
C PRO A 152 -33.05 37.68 0.51
N VAL A 153 -33.50 37.56 1.76
CA VAL A 153 -34.43 36.51 2.23
C VAL A 153 -35.58 37.10 3.06
N CYS A 154 -36.73 36.41 3.03
CA CYS A 154 -37.90 36.78 3.82
C CYS A 154 -37.75 36.36 5.30
N ARG A 155 -38.83 36.54 6.07
CA ARG A 155 -38.87 36.09 7.47
C ARG A 155 -38.99 34.58 7.62
N ASP A 156 -39.60 33.91 6.63
CA ASP A 156 -39.86 32.47 6.66
C ASP A 156 -38.63 31.66 6.21
N HIS A 157 -37.84 32.19 5.28
CA HIS A 157 -36.55 31.62 4.89
C HIS A 157 -35.47 32.00 5.91
N VAL A 158 -35.46 31.23 7.00
CA VAL A 158 -34.38 31.18 8.00
C VAL A 158 -33.28 30.23 7.51
N LYS A 159 -32.10 30.32 8.14
CA LYS A 159 -30.85 29.63 7.80
C LYS A 159 -30.96 28.11 7.58
N ASP A 160 -31.90 27.45 8.25
CA ASP A 160 -32.18 26.01 8.23
C ASP A 160 -33.33 25.59 7.29
N ARG A 161 -34.03 26.56 6.70
CA ARG A 161 -35.24 26.30 5.89
C ARG A 161 -34.98 26.16 4.40
N PHE A 162 -33.76 26.40 3.95
CA PHE A 162 -33.40 26.24 2.55
C PHE A 162 -31.95 25.81 2.42
N CYS A 163 -31.64 25.12 1.32
CA CYS A 163 -30.27 24.74 1.01
C CYS A 163 -29.44 25.98 0.65
N GLY A 164 -28.36 26.24 1.40
CA GLY A 164 -27.45 27.37 1.13
C GLY A 164 -26.62 27.24 -0.15
N ILE A 165 -26.75 26.14 -0.90
CA ILE A 165 -26.05 25.92 -2.18
C ILE A 165 -27.00 26.14 -3.36
N CYS A 166 -28.13 25.42 -3.40
CA CYS A 166 -29.07 25.47 -4.53
C CYS A 166 -30.33 26.31 -4.27
N LEU A 167 -30.53 26.80 -3.05
CA LEU A 167 -31.72 27.56 -2.60
C LEU A 167 -33.04 26.79 -2.62
N ARG A 168 -33.02 25.45 -2.71
CA ARG A 168 -34.24 24.64 -2.51
C ARG A 168 -34.80 24.82 -1.12
N ASP A 169 -36.12 24.94 -1.05
CA ASP A 169 -36.86 24.96 0.21
C ASP A 169 -36.88 23.55 0.85
N ALA A 170 -37.00 23.48 2.16
CA ALA A 170 -37.04 22.24 2.93
C ALA A 170 -38.30 21.39 2.72
N THR A 171 -39.25 21.86 1.90
CA THR A 171 -40.53 21.20 1.64
C THR A 171 -40.43 20.06 0.62
N ASP A 172 -39.45 20.10 -0.29
CA ASP A 172 -39.31 19.12 -1.38
C ASP A 172 -38.16 18.10 -1.15
N GLU A 173 -37.15 18.45 -0.36
CA GLU A 173 -36.00 17.60 -0.02
C GLU A 173 -35.62 17.79 1.46
N SER A 174 -35.03 16.77 2.09
CA SER A 174 -34.44 16.89 3.42
C SER A 174 -33.24 17.86 3.41
N VAL A 175 -33.55 19.15 3.51
CA VAL A 175 -32.60 20.19 3.88
C VAL A 175 -32.29 19.97 5.35
N LEU A 176 -31.04 19.64 5.64
CA LEU A 176 -30.55 19.37 6.99
C LEU A 176 -29.42 20.33 7.34
N GLU A 177 -29.16 20.46 8.64
CA GLU A 177 -28.05 21.26 9.15
C GLU A 177 -26.72 20.77 8.56
N ASN A 178 -25.85 21.71 8.21
CA ASN A 178 -24.57 21.41 7.57
C ASN A 178 -23.46 21.21 8.60
N GLU A 179 -22.95 19.99 8.74
CA GLU A 179 -21.78 19.72 9.57
C GLU A 179 -20.44 19.95 8.84
N ASP A 180 -20.43 19.90 7.50
CA ASP A 180 -19.23 20.10 6.70
C ASP A 180 -18.89 21.60 6.53
N GLY A 181 -18.35 22.16 7.61
CA GLY A 181 -17.83 23.54 7.64
C GLY A 181 -16.51 23.72 6.89
N GLU A 182 -15.80 22.64 6.55
CA GLU A 182 -14.56 22.68 5.76
C GLU A 182 -14.87 22.96 4.29
N THR A 183 -15.80 22.21 3.71
CA THR A 183 -16.23 22.38 2.31
C THR A 183 -17.13 23.62 2.16
N TRP A 184 -18.11 23.77 3.04
CA TRP A 184 -19.15 24.80 2.94
C TRP A 184 -19.14 25.76 4.13
N SER A 185 -18.03 26.46 4.31
CA SER A 185 -17.88 27.45 5.38
C SER A 185 -18.98 28.52 5.34
N GLY A 186 -19.62 28.73 6.51
CA GLY A 186 -20.68 29.73 6.69
C GLY A 186 -22.04 29.34 6.09
N ILE A 187 -22.21 28.09 5.64
CA ILE A 187 -23.49 27.54 5.18
C ILE A 187 -24.15 26.78 6.32
N ASP A 188 -25.38 27.17 6.64
CA ASP A 188 -26.10 26.61 7.78
C ASP A 188 -26.82 25.28 7.43
N ALA A 189 -27.30 25.10 6.19
CA ALA A 189 -28.01 23.90 5.79
C ALA A 189 -27.79 23.51 4.32
N THR A 190 -27.82 22.20 4.03
CA THR A 190 -27.66 21.65 2.68
C THR A 190 -28.70 20.57 2.36
N CYS A 191 -29.09 20.43 1.09
CA CYS A 191 -29.98 19.36 0.66
C CYS A 191 -29.20 18.12 0.23
N ARG A 192 -29.88 16.98 0.23
CA ARG A 192 -29.36 15.67 -0.24
C ARG A 192 -28.68 15.76 -1.61
N SER A 193 -29.34 16.40 -2.59
CA SER A 193 -28.85 16.49 -3.97
C SER A 193 -27.51 17.23 -4.06
N CYS A 194 -27.36 18.34 -3.33
CA CYS A 194 -26.11 19.08 -3.31
C CYS A 194 -25.00 18.32 -2.60
N ARG A 195 -25.29 17.61 -1.51
CA ARG A 195 -24.31 16.77 -0.82
C ARG A 195 -23.75 15.67 -1.73
N ALA A 196 -24.62 14.91 -2.38
CA ALA A 196 -24.22 13.87 -3.33
C ALA A 196 -23.43 14.42 -4.53
N GLU A 197 -23.87 15.55 -5.09
CA GLU A 197 -23.20 16.19 -6.22
C GLU A 197 -21.77 16.61 -5.87
N TRP A 198 -21.61 17.31 -4.75
CA TRP A 198 -20.31 17.83 -4.33
C TRP A 198 -19.37 16.73 -3.85
N LEU A 199 -19.88 15.65 -3.24
CA LEU A 199 -19.08 14.47 -2.94
C LEU A 199 -18.42 13.92 -4.23
N LEU A 200 -19.21 13.76 -5.29
CA LEU A 200 -18.70 13.31 -6.61
C LEU A 200 -17.78 14.34 -7.28
N ARG A 201 -18.05 15.63 -7.09
CA ARG A 201 -17.27 16.71 -7.71
C ARG A 201 -15.89 16.87 -7.07
N ASN A 202 -15.78 16.59 -5.78
CA ASN A 202 -14.52 16.57 -5.03
C ASN A 202 -13.69 15.29 -5.24
N CYS A 203 -14.08 14.43 -6.19
CA CYS A 203 -13.27 13.29 -6.61
C CYS A 203 -12.37 13.71 -7.77
N ASP A 204 -11.08 13.87 -7.50
CA ASP A 204 -10.08 14.31 -8.45
C ASP A 204 -9.65 13.16 -9.38
N SER A 205 -9.66 11.94 -8.86
CA SER A 205 -9.19 10.75 -9.59
C SER A 205 -10.31 9.78 -9.96
N PRO A 206 -10.18 9.02 -11.07
CA PRO A 206 -11.09 7.91 -11.37
C PRO A 206 -11.15 6.87 -10.26
N ARG A 207 -10.03 6.65 -9.57
CA ARG A 207 -9.90 5.72 -8.44
C ARG A 207 -10.78 6.12 -7.26
N GLU A 208 -10.83 7.41 -6.91
CA GLU A 208 -11.74 7.91 -5.86
C GLU A 208 -13.20 7.70 -6.23
N ARG A 209 -13.53 7.96 -7.50
CA ARG A 209 -14.89 7.73 -7.99
C ARG A 209 -15.26 6.25 -7.96
N GLU A 210 -14.33 5.35 -8.28
CA GLU A 210 -14.53 3.91 -8.15
C GLU A 210 -14.70 3.48 -6.68
N ALA A 211 -13.87 4.01 -5.79
CA ALA A 211 -13.93 3.74 -4.35
C ALA A 211 -15.29 4.10 -3.72
N LEU A 212 -15.90 5.21 -4.16
CA LEU A 212 -17.25 5.61 -3.74
C LEU A 212 -18.38 4.84 -4.43
N GLY A 213 -18.09 3.93 -5.37
CA GLY A 213 -19.11 3.19 -6.11
C GLY A 213 -19.66 3.91 -7.34
N GLY A 214 -18.81 4.68 -8.01
CA GLY A 214 -19.10 5.34 -9.29
C GLY A 214 -20.04 6.54 -9.16
N ARG A 215 -20.72 6.86 -10.25
CA ARG A 215 -21.70 7.97 -10.29
C ARG A 215 -22.95 7.71 -9.45
N SER A 216 -23.23 6.44 -9.15
CA SER A 216 -24.35 6.03 -8.31
C SER A 216 -24.06 6.14 -6.82
N LEU A 217 -22.80 6.39 -6.43
CA LEU A 217 -22.38 6.40 -5.02
C LEU A 217 -22.72 5.09 -4.29
N ARG A 218 -22.69 3.96 -5.00
CA ARG A 218 -23.04 2.63 -4.47
C ARG A 218 -21.80 1.76 -4.37
N SER A 219 -21.05 1.95 -3.29
CA SER A 219 -19.84 1.15 -3.06
C SER A 219 -20.21 -0.32 -2.78
N VAL A 220 -19.33 -1.22 -3.21
CA VAL A 220 -19.40 -2.65 -2.89
C VAL A 220 -19.09 -2.87 -1.40
N ASP A 221 -18.31 -1.96 -0.82
CA ASP A 221 -17.99 -1.95 0.60
C ASP A 221 -19.15 -1.37 1.42
N TRP A 222 -19.56 -2.08 2.48
CA TRP A 222 -20.73 -1.75 3.28
C TRP A 222 -20.51 -0.47 4.11
N GLU A 223 -19.34 -0.32 4.72
CA GLU A 223 -18.99 0.83 5.57
C GLU A 223 -18.85 2.10 4.74
N THR A 224 -18.26 1.99 3.55
CA THR A 224 -18.22 3.10 2.60
C THR A 224 -19.64 3.53 2.19
N ARG A 225 -20.54 2.57 1.93
CA ARG A 225 -21.94 2.86 1.59
C ARG A 225 -22.65 3.55 2.74
N GLN A 226 -22.51 3.03 3.96
CA GLN A 226 -23.09 3.62 5.16
C GLN A 226 -22.58 5.04 5.39
N ALA A 227 -21.27 5.28 5.28
CA ALA A 227 -20.70 6.62 5.43
C ALA A 227 -21.20 7.61 4.36
N VAL A 228 -21.37 7.13 3.12
CA VAL A 228 -21.98 7.92 2.04
C VAL A 228 -23.44 8.23 2.36
N ASP A 229 -24.23 7.26 2.80
CA ASP A 229 -25.65 7.43 3.11
C ASP A 229 -25.83 8.33 4.34
N THR A 230 -25.05 8.15 5.41
CA THR A 230 -25.00 9.05 6.57
C THR A 230 -24.67 10.48 6.15
N PHE A 231 -23.67 10.69 5.30
CA PHE A 231 -23.33 12.02 4.80
C PHE A 231 -24.44 12.61 3.91
N VAL A 232 -24.95 11.85 2.94
CA VAL A 232 -25.89 12.32 1.91
C VAL A 232 -27.31 12.45 2.44
N GLU A 233 -27.74 11.59 3.36
CA GLU A 233 -29.08 11.55 3.92
C GLU A 233 -29.14 12.30 5.25
N ALA A 234 -28.26 12.01 6.22
CA ALA A 234 -28.29 12.59 7.58
C ALA A 234 -27.48 13.87 7.77
N SER A 235 -26.57 14.19 6.85
CA SER A 235 -25.75 15.43 6.84
C SER A 235 -24.64 15.41 7.88
N GLU A 236 -24.27 14.20 8.30
CA GLU A 236 -23.27 13.96 9.33
C GLU A 236 -21.90 13.72 8.69
N GLY A 237 -20.87 14.35 9.25
CA GLY A 237 -19.48 14.25 8.78
C GLY A 237 -19.12 15.14 7.59
N THR A 238 -17.90 14.95 7.06
CA THR A 238 -17.33 15.80 6.01
C THR A 238 -17.03 15.03 4.71
N ILE A 239 -17.00 15.73 3.58
CA ILE A 239 -16.59 15.14 2.28
C ILE A 239 -15.20 14.48 2.38
N ARG A 240 -14.29 15.10 3.15
CA ARG A 240 -12.92 14.60 3.33
C ARG A 240 -12.89 13.27 4.07
N GLU A 241 -13.68 13.11 5.12
CA GLU A 241 -13.78 11.86 5.89
C GLU A 241 -14.36 10.73 5.03
N VAL A 242 -15.48 10.98 4.33
CA VAL A 242 -16.10 9.99 3.44
C VAL A 242 -15.14 9.56 2.34
N ARG A 243 -14.44 10.50 1.70
CA ARG A 243 -13.43 10.20 0.66
C ARG A 243 -12.25 9.41 1.22
N SER A 244 -11.73 9.78 2.39
CA SER A 244 -10.61 9.07 3.03
C SER A 244 -11.00 7.63 3.35
N LEU A 245 -12.15 7.43 3.98
CA LEU A 245 -12.67 6.11 4.32
C LEU A 245 -12.90 5.26 3.06
N ALA A 246 -13.57 5.80 2.05
CA ALA A 246 -13.80 5.10 0.79
C ALA A 246 -12.50 4.61 0.15
N LEU A 247 -11.47 5.47 0.12
CA LEU A 247 -10.16 5.11 -0.41
C LEU A 247 -9.48 4.01 0.42
N GLU A 248 -9.51 4.09 1.76
CA GLU A 248 -8.94 3.05 2.63
C GLU A 248 -9.62 1.70 2.39
N ARG A 249 -10.95 1.67 2.40
CA ARG A 249 -11.77 0.47 2.17
C ARG A 249 -11.52 -0.12 0.79
N HIS A 250 -11.48 0.73 -0.23
CA HIS A 250 -11.14 0.30 -1.59
C HIS A 250 -9.72 -0.27 -1.69
N TRP A 251 -8.72 0.35 -1.02
CA TRP A 251 -7.35 -0.17 -1.00
C TRP A 251 -7.27 -1.54 -0.32
N LEU A 252 -7.93 -1.70 0.84
CA LEU A 252 -7.96 -2.95 1.58
C LEU A 252 -8.55 -4.08 0.74
N ARG A 253 -9.70 -3.85 0.10
CA ARG A 253 -10.35 -4.86 -0.76
C ARG A 253 -9.54 -5.21 -2.00
N ARG A 254 -8.82 -4.25 -2.58
CA ARG A 254 -8.04 -4.45 -3.82
C ARG A 254 -6.71 -5.15 -3.57
N ASN A 255 -6.03 -4.83 -2.47
CA ASN A 255 -4.66 -5.27 -2.23
C ASN A 255 -4.57 -6.40 -1.19
N THR A 256 -5.62 -6.64 -0.40
CA THR A 256 -5.65 -7.68 0.62
C THR A 256 -6.80 -8.66 0.39
N LYS A 257 -6.82 -9.76 1.13
CA LYS A 257 -7.92 -10.74 1.11
C LYS A 257 -9.01 -10.45 2.15
N ILE A 258 -9.15 -9.19 2.58
CA ILE A 258 -10.09 -8.81 3.64
C ILE A 258 -11.53 -9.24 3.34
N ALA A 259 -11.99 -9.12 2.09
CA ALA A 259 -13.36 -9.48 1.73
C ALA A 259 -13.62 -11.00 1.90
N GLU A 260 -12.66 -11.84 1.51
CA GLU A 260 -12.74 -13.29 1.69
C GLU A 260 -12.64 -13.68 3.17
N MET A 261 -11.67 -13.09 3.89
CA MET A 261 -11.48 -13.37 5.31
C MET A 261 -12.68 -12.92 6.15
N LEU A 262 -13.30 -11.79 5.82
CA LEU A 262 -14.49 -11.29 6.49
C LEU A 262 -15.70 -12.21 6.23
N ASN A 263 -15.91 -12.65 4.98
CA ASN A 263 -16.96 -13.62 4.66
C ASN A 263 -16.77 -14.94 5.43
N HIS A 264 -15.54 -15.44 5.54
CA HIS A 264 -15.25 -16.63 6.33
C HIS A 264 -15.45 -16.40 7.83
N ALA A 265 -15.07 -15.24 8.35
CA ALA A 265 -15.26 -14.89 9.77
C ALA A 265 -16.74 -14.78 10.13
N VAL A 266 -17.56 -14.14 9.28
CA VAL A 266 -19.02 -14.06 9.47
C VAL A 266 -19.65 -15.44 9.40
N ALA A 267 -19.28 -16.27 8.42
CA ALA A 267 -19.78 -17.64 8.31
C ALA A 267 -19.41 -18.48 9.55
N ALA A 268 -18.18 -18.35 10.06
CA ALA A 268 -17.74 -19.02 11.27
C ALA A 268 -18.49 -18.53 12.52
N SER A 269 -18.72 -17.22 12.63
CA SER A 269 -19.50 -16.61 13.73
C SER A 269 -20.94 -17.14 13.74
N ARG A 270 -21.61 -17.13 12.58
CA ARG A 270 -22.97 -17.69 12.43
C ARG A 270 -23.03 -19.17 12.81
N TYR A 271 -22.01 -19.95 12.42
CA TYR A 271 -21.93 -21.36 12.79
C TYR A 271 -21.77 -21.54 14.30
N ALA A 272 -20.90 -20.77 14.94
CA ALA A 272 -20.70 -20.79 16.39
C ALA A 272 -21.98 -20.43 17.16
N THR A 273 -22.68 -19.37 16.76
CA THR A 273 -23.96 -18.99 17.39
C THR A 273 -25.03 -20.06 17.22
N ARG A 274 -25.09 -20.72 16.06
CA ARG A 274 -26.03 -21.84 15.82
C ARG A 274 -25.70 -23.04 16.69
N GLU A 275 -24.42 -23.35 16.84
CA GLU A 275 -23.95 -24.44 17.70
C GLU A 275 -24.28 -24.15 19.17
N GLU A 276 -24.04 -22.93 19.66
CA GLU A 276 -24.42 -22.51 21.02
C GLU A 276 -25.93 -22.58 21.26
N ALA A 277 -26.73 -22.14 20.29
CA ALA A 277 -28.19 -22.23 20.36
C ALA A 277 -28.69 -23.69 20.36
N ALA A 278 -28.07 -24.57 19.58
CA ALA A 278 -28.38 -25.99 19.56
C ALA A 278 -28.03 -26.67 20.90
N HIS A 279 -26.89 -26.32 21.48
CA HIS A 279 -26.49 -26.80 22.82
C HIS A 279 -27.44 -26.28 23.91
N SER A 280 -27.87 -25.02 23.83
CA SER A 280 -28.82 -24.43 24.78
C SER A 280 -30.20 -25.09 24.71
N ARG A 281 -30.74 -25.34 23.51
CA ARG A 281 -32.01 -26.08 23.33
C ARG A 281 -31.91 -27.53 23.83
N THR A 282 -30.79 -28.19 23.57
CA THR A 282 -30.57 -29.58 24.03
C THR A 282 -30.42 -29.65 25.55
N SER A 283 -29.89 -28.60 26.18
CA SER A 283 -29.71 -28.56 27.64
C SER A 283 -31.01 -28.42 28.42
N TYR A 284 -32.09 -27.89 27.83
CA TYR A 284 -33.35 -27.65 28.55
C TYR A 284 -34.35 -28.82 28.45
N THR A 285 -34.14 -29.78 27.57
CA THR A 285 -35.08 -30.89 27.30
C THR A 285 -34.89 -32.12 28.19
N TYR A 286 -33.95 -32.10 29.14
CA TYR A 286 -33.66 -33.25 30.03
C TYR A 286 -34.12 -33.08 31.50
N VAL A 287 -34.85 -32.02 31.84
CA VAL A 287 -35.29 -31.76 33.23
C VAL A 287 -36.79 -31.45 33.28
N ASP A 288 -37.63 -32.44 33.01
CA ASP A 288 -38.75 -32.85 33.88
C ASP A 288 -39.56 -33.95 33.19
N GLY A 289 -39.69 -35.08 33.89
CA GLY A 289 -40.44 -36.24 33.43
C GLY A 289 -41.95 -36.06 33.54
N ASP A 290 -42.64 -36.98 32.87
CA ASP A 290 -44.01 -37.42 33.20
C ASP A 290 -45.16 -36.44 32.90
N ASN A 291 -45.28 -36.03 31.63
CA ASN A 291 -46.59 -35.64 31.10
C ASN A 291 -46.74 -36.12 29.65
N ASP A 292 -46.92 -37.44 29.51
CA ASP A 292 -47.44 -38.10 28.31
C ASP A 292 -48.90 -37.66 28.12
N ASP A 293 -49.14 -36.62 27.32
CA ASP A 293 -50.30 -36.49 26.44
C ASP A 293 -50.32 -35.04 25.90
N ASP A 294 -50.54 -34.89 24.59
CA ASP A 294 -50.87 -33.64 23.89
C ASP A 294 -49.72 -32.88 23.18
N LEU A 295 -48.97 -33.55 22.30
CA LEU A 295 -48.04 -32.90 21.34
C LEU A 295 -48.20 -33.47 19.92
N SER A 296 -49.33 -33.15 19.27
CA SER A 296 -49.52 -33.32 17.83
C SER A 296 -50.11 -32.05 17.23
N ASP A 297 -49.27 -31.03 16.98
CA ASP A 297 -49.48 -29.98 15.97
C ASP A 297 -48.28 -29.00 15.98
N ALA A 298 -47.09 -29.54 15.75
CA ALA A 298 -45.90 -28.72 15.50
C ALA A 298 -45.95 -28.22 14.04
N ASP A 299 -46.46 -27.02 13.88
CA ASP A 299 -46.63 -26.28 12.62
C ASP A 299 -45.25 -26.04 11.94
N PRO A 300 -44.93 -26.67 10.80
CA PRO A 300 -43.63 -26.57 10.14
C PRO A 300 -43.40 -25.27 9.36
N ASP A 301 -44.34 -24.32 9.42
CA ASP A 301 -44.35 -23.11 8.57
C ASP A 301 -43.77 -21.84 9.23
N LEU A 302 -43.21 -21.93 10.46
CA LEU A 302 -42.60 -20.76 11.14
C LEU A 302 -41.16 -20.44 10.74
N ASP A 303 -40.50 -21.26 9.92
CA ASP A 303 -39.07 -21.07 9.55
C ASP A 303 -38.86 -20.16 8.31
N ASN A 304 -39.91 -19.62 7.68
CA ASN A 304 -39.81 -18.87 6.41
C ASN A 304 -40.14 -17.36 6.50
N ALA A 305 -40.41 -16.82 7.69
CA ALA A 305 -40.84 -15.42 7.83
C ALA A 305 -39.71 -14.39 8.08
N ASP A 306 -38.48 -14.82 8.37
CA ASP A 306 -37.37 -13.94 8.80
C ASP A 306 -36.26 -13.71 7.74
N THR A 307 -36.46 -14.09 6.48
CA THR A 307 -35.40 -13.95 5.45
C THR A 307 -35.19 -12.54 4.92
N ASP A 308 -36.15 -11.62 5.10
CA ASP A 308 -36.05 -10.27 4.53
C ASP A 308 -35.40 -9.24 5.46
N ASP A 309 -35.25 -9.52 6.76
CA ASP A 309 -34.55 -8.64 7.73
C ASP A 309 -33.06 -8.96 7.91
N ALA A 310 -32.56 -10.04 7.28
CA ALA A 310 -31.18 -10.51 7.45
C ALA A 310 -30.10 -9.56 6.88
N ASP A 311 -30.46 -8.70 5.93
CA ASP A 311 -29.49 -7.79 5.29
C ASP A 311 -29.08 -6.61 6.18
N ALA A 312 -29.92 -6.22 7.16
CA ALA A 312 -29.65 -5.08 8.04
C ALA A 312 -28.71 -5.48 9.21
N ASP A 313 -28.97 -6.62 9.84
CA ASP A 313 -28.13 -7.15 10.93
C ASP A 313 -26.72 -7.53 10.46
N ASP A 314 -26.56 -7.75 9.16
CA ASP A 314 -25.28 -8.11 8.56
C ASP A 314 -24.26 -6.97 8.59
N ALA A 315 -24.67 -5.70 8.50
CA ALA A 315 -23.74 -4.58 8.53
C ALA A 315 -23.05 -4.45 9.91
N ASP A 316 -23.83 -4.53 10.99
CA ASP A 316 -23.32 -4.46 12.36
C ASP A 316 -22.45 -5.68 12.68
N LEU A 317 -22.85 -6.88 12.25
CA LEU A 317 -22.06 -8.09 12.42
C LEU A 317 -20.73 -8.01 11.63
N LEU A 318 -20.75 -7.45 10.41
CA LEU A 318 -19.54 -7.22 9.61
C LEU A 318 -18.59 -6.24 10.31
N GLY A 319 -19.09 -5.15 10.87
CA GLY A 319 -18.27 -4.19 11.64
C GLY A 319 -17.63 -4.83 12.87
N ILE A 320 -18.42 -5.55 13.68
CA ILE A 320 -17.91 -6.23 14.87
C ILE A 320 -16.87 -7.30 14.49
N THR A 321 -17.15 -8.11 13.47
CA THR A 321 -16.22 -9.18 13.05
C THR A 321 -14.94 -8.63 12.45
N GLU A 322 -15.00 -7.49 11.75
CA GLU A 322 -13.81 -6.86 11.21
C GLU A 322 -12.88 -6.33 12.31
N ASP A 323 -13.42 -5.51 13.22
CA ASP A 323 -12.64 -4.81 14.25
C ASP A 323 -12.33 -5.72 15.45
N ALA A 324 -13.34 -6.38 16.03
CA ALA A 324 -13.15 -7.24 17.20
C ALA A 324 -12.51 -8.59 16.84
N GLY A 325 -12.77 -9.10 15.62
CA GLY A 325 -12.16 -10.32 15.12
C GLY A 325 -10.71 -10.13 14.65
N GLY A 326 -10.22 -8.89 14.54
CA GLY A 326 -8.87 -8.60 14.04
C GLY A 326 -8.67 -9.02 12.58
N VAL A 327 -9.75 -9.18 11.80
CA VAL A 327 -9.71 -9.64 10.42
C VAL A 327 -8.93 -8.65 9.55
N ARG A 328 -9.11 -7.34 9.79
CA ARG A 328 -8.33 -6.29 9.13
C ARG A 328 -6.84 -6.47 9.35
N ASP A 329 -6.42 -6.70 10.59
CA ASP A 329 -5.01 -6.93 10.93
C ASP A 329 -4.47 -8.21 10.27
N LEU A 330 -5.25 -9.30 10.28
CA LEU A 330 -4.87 -10.55 9.61
C LEU A 330 -4.68 -10.35 8.11
N ALA A 331 -5.58 -9.64 7.45
CA ALA A 331 -5.51 -9.35 6.03
C ALA A 331 -4.30 -8.47 5.66
N ILE A 332 -4.00 -7.44 6.47
CA ILE A 332 -2.80 -6.60 6.27
C ILE A 332 -1.52 -7.39 6.54
N ASN A 333 -1.51 -8.29 7.54
CA ASN A 333 -0.36 -9.18 7.79
C ASN A 333 -0.14 -10.16 6.64
N ASP A 334 -1.19 -10.78 6.10
CA ASP A 334 -1.08 -11.67 4.93
C ASP A 334 -0.53 -10.91 3.72
N TRP A 335 -1.07 -9.72 3.44
CA TRP A 335 -0.55 -8.84 2.38
C TRP A 335 0.94 -8.53 2.54
N ALA A 336 1.35 -8.10 3.74
CA ALA A 336 2.74 -7.78 4.03
C ALA A 336 3.65 -9.01 3.89
N ARG A 337 3.20 -10.17 4.36
CA ARG A 337 3.93 -11.44 4.24
C ARG A 337 4.14 -11.82 2.78
N ASN A 338 3.09 -11.83 1.96
CA ASN A 338 3.16 -12.20 0.55
C ASN A 338 4.10 -11.27 -0.23
N ARG A 339 4.11 -10.00 0.12
CA ARG A 339 5.04 -9.00 -0.42
C ARG A 339 6.50 -9.28 -0.09
N ILE A 340 6.79 -9.67 1.15
CA ILE A 340 8.14 -10.05 1.58
C ILE A 340 8.57 -11.36 0.92
N LEU A 341 7.67 -12.33 0.81
CA LEU A 341 7.93 -13.61 0.15
C LEU A 341 8.25 -13.42 -1.33
N ASP A 342 7.56 -12.51 -2.02
CA ASP A 342 7.85 -12.15 -3.43
C ASP A 342 9.16 -11.37 -3.62
N GLY A 343 9.85 -10.99 -2.54
CA GLY A 343 11.11 -10.24 -2.58
C GLY A 343 10.94 -8.73 -2.69
N HIS A 344 9.72 -8.20 -2.53
CA HIS A 344 9.48 -6.76 -2.50
C HIS A 344 9.67 -6.18 -1.11
N TRP A 345 10.93 -6.01 -0.70
CA TRP A 345 11.30 -5.56 0.65
C TRP A 345 11.20 -4.04 0.86
N TYR A 346 10.48 -3.35 -0.01
CA TYR A 346 10.21 -1.91 0.11
C TYR A 346 9.05 -1.68 1.09
N SER A 347 9.32 -0.98 2.18
CA SER A 347 8.37 -0.74 3.27
C SER A 347 7.22 0.18 2.82
N PRO A 348 5.98 -0.01 3.31
CA PRO A 348 4.85 0.84 2.95
C PRO A 348 5.08 2.32 3.32
N ALA A 349 5.79 2.57 4.44
CA ALA A 349 6.13 3.90 4.90
C ALA A 349 7.10 4.63 3.95
N ASP A 350 8.10 3.92 3.39
CA ASP A 350 9.00 4.52 2.40
C ASP A 350 8.25 4.84 1.10
N GLN A 351 7.30 3.99 0.68
CA GLN A 351 6.47 4.27 -0.50
C GLN A 351 5.60 5.51 -0.29
N TRP A 352 5.01 5.64 0.90
CA TRP A 352 4.23 6.82 1.29
C TRP A 352 5.08 8.08 1.31
N GLN A 353 6.29 8.03 1.89
CA GLN A 353 7.21 9.18 1.87
C GLN A 353 7.63 9.57 0.45
N ALA A 354 7.91 8.60 -0.42
CA ALA A 354 8.24 8.87 -1.81
C ALA A 354 7.07 9.53 -2.57
N MET A 355 5.84 9.11 -2.30
CA MET A 355 4.62 9.73 -2.84
C MET A 355 4.49 11.20 -2.40
N LEU A 356 4.73 11.50 -1.13
CA LEU A 356 4.68 12.88 -0.61
C LEU A 356 5.75 13.79 -1.20
N GLN A 357 6.93 13.25 -1.50
CA GLN A 357 8.05 14.02 -2.08
C GLN A 357 7.84 14.33 -3.57
N SER A 358 7.06 13.52 -4.29
CA SER A 358 6.86 13.68 -5.73
C SER A 358 5.37 13.57 -6.12
N PRO A 359 4.53 14.55 -5.72
CA PRO A 359 3.09 14.52 -5.95
C PRO A 359 2.69 14.64 -7.44
N MET A 360 3.58 15.14 -8.31
CA MET A 360 3.34 15.16 -9.77
C MET A 360 3.57 13.79 -10.44
N SER A 361 4.17 12.83 -9.73
CA SER A 361 4.48 11.50 -10.26
C SER A 361 3.56 10.41 -9.71
N GLN A 362 2.26 10.70 -9.62
CA GLN A 362 1.25 9.72 -9.15
C GLN A 362 1.18 8.47 -10.04
N SER A 363 1.82 8.45 -11.20
CA SER A 363 2.04 7.20 -11.94
C SER A 363 3.04 6.34 -11.18
N ALA A 364 2.59 5.18 -10.68
CA ALA A 364 3.41 4.15 -10.03
C ALA A 364 4.67 3.74 -10.83
N GLU A 365 4.73 4.06 -12.12
CA GLU A 365 5.87 3.83 -13.00
C GLU A 365 7.08 4.74 -12.74
N ALA A 366 6.91 5.88 -12.04
CA ALA A 366 7.97 6.87 -11.87
C ALA A 366 8.96 6.55 -10.73
N ILE A 367 8.58 5.69 -9.78
CA ILE A 367 9.47 5.28 -8.69
C ILE A 367 9.90 3.85 -9.00
N SER A 368 11.11 3.68 -9.53
CA SER A 368 11.73 2.37 -9.76
C SER A 368 12.02 1.68 -8.42
N THR A 369 10.97 1.15 -7.79
CA THR A 369 11.03 0.43 -6.50
C THR A 369 11.36 -1.06 -6.66
N ALA A 370 11.54 -1.53 -7.89
CA ALA A 370 11.87 -2.92 -8.18
C ALA A 370 13.37 -3.17 -8.01
N VAL A 371 13.74 -3.74 -6.88
CA VAL A 371 15.07 -4.32 -6.68
C VAL A 371 14.98 -5.81 -7.03
N PRO A 372 15.75 -6.31 -8.02
CA PRO A 372 15.69 -7.73 -8.38
C PRO A 372 15.95 -8.63 -7.17
N ALA A 373 15.25 -9.74 -7.07
CA ALA A 373 15.37 -10.68 -5.95
C ALA A 373 15.54 -12.12 -6.45
N ILE A 374 16.28 -12.94 -5.69
CA ILE A 374 16.58 -14.33 -6.02
C ILE A 374 16.12 -15.24 -4.89
N HIS A 375 15.42 -16.32 -5.23
CA HIS A 375 15.03 -17.34 -4.26
C HIS A 375 16.22 -18.25 -3.94
N PRO A 376 16.58 -18.46 -2.66
CA PRO A 376 17.77 -19.24 -2.30
C PRO A 376 17.55 -20.76 -2.47
N CYS A 377 16.32 -21.25 -2.50
CA CYS A 377 16.00 -22.68 -2.70
C CYS A 377 15.04 -22.87 -3.88
N PRO A 378 15.41 -22.55 -5.13
CA PRO A 378 14.47 -22.52 -6.26
C PRO A 378 13.81 -23.88 -6.53
N TRP A 379 14.51 -24.99 -6.25
CA TRP A 379 13.98 -26.35 -6.37
C TRP A 379 12.88 -26.71 -5.36
N ASN A 380 12.68 -25.89 -4.32
CA ASN A 380 11.62 -26.11 -3.32
C ASN A 380 10.31 -25.39 -3.69
N LEU A 381 10.30 -24.63 -4.79
CA LEU A 381 9.08 -24.04 -5.32
C LEU A 381 8.19 -25.14 -5.94
N PRO A 382 6.86 -24.96 -6.00
CA PRO A 382 5.98 -25.83 -6.77
C PRO A 382 6.50 -26.01 -8.22
N PRO A 383 6.35 -27.18 -8.87
CA PRO A 383 6.86 -27.39 -10.23
C PRO A 383 6.39 -26.35 -11.25
N GLU A 384 5.15 -25.85 -11.08
CA GLU A 384 4.57 -24.76 -11.89
C GLU A 384 5.35 -23.45 -11.74
N GLU A 385 5.82 -23.17 -10.52
CA GLU A 385 6.64 -22.00 -10.22
C GLU A 385 8.11 -22.23 -10.55
N GLN A 386 8.63 -23.46 -10.59
CA GLN A 386 10.03 -23.71 -10.91
C GLN A 386 10.39 -23.32 -12.35
N THR A 387 9.55 -23.68 -13.32
CA THR A 387 9.75 -23.29 -14.73
C THR A 387 9.62 -21.79 -14.90
N ASP A 388 8.74 -21.17 -14.12
CA ASP A 388 8.44 -19.76 -14.20
C ASP A 388 9.42 -18.91 -13.37
N ALA A 389 10.02 -19.42 -12.29
CA ALA A 389 10.90 -18.68 -11.39
C ALA A 389 12.21 -18.27 -12.07
N GLU A 390 12.68 -19.03 -13.06
CA GLU A 390 13.82 -18.64 -13.89
C GLU A 390 13.44 -17.58 -14.94
N ALA A 391 12.15 -17.50 -15.32
CA ALA A 391 11.66 -16.64 -16.39
C ALA A 391 11.00 -15.35 -15.91
N ARG A 392 10.36 -15.36 -14.73
CA ARG A 392 9.60 -14.24 -14.18
C ARG A 392 10.48 -13.39 -13.27
N PRO A 393 10.55 -12.06 -13.48
CA PRO A 393 11.30 -11.19 -12.60
C PRO A 393 10.59 -11.10 -11.24
N HIS A 394 11.35 -11.29 -10.17
CA HIS A 394 10.92 -11.01 -8.80
C HIS A 394 11.59 -9.73 -8.28
N PRO A 395 10.86 -8.85 -7.57
CA PRO A 395 9.43 -8.96 -7.27
C PRO A 395 8.54 -8.82 -8.50
N SER A 396 7.38 -9.48 -8.45
CA SER A 396 6.42 -9.49 -9.55
C SER A 396 6.00 -8.06 -9.93
N PRO A 397 5.80 -7.75 -11.23
CA PRO A 397 5.40 -6.41 -11.65
C PRO A 397 4.10 -5.92 -11.00
N THR A 398 3.18 -6.84 -10.68
CA THR A 398 1.95 -6.57 -9.93
C THR A 398 2.23 -6.13 -8.51
N MET A 399 3.18 -6.76 -7.81
CA MET A 399 3.57 -6.41 -6.44
C MET A 399 4.31 -5.07 -6.39
N VAL A 400 5.16 -4.79 -7.38
CA VAL A 400 5.87 -3.51 -7.52
C VAL A 400 4.88 -2.36 -7.76
N ARG A 401 3.88 -2.57 -8.62
CA ARG A 401 2.83 -1.60 -8.97
C ARG A 401 1.69 -1.52 -7.96
N CYS A 402 1.77 -2.25 -6.85
CA CYS A 402 0.79 -2.19 -5.77
C CYS A 402 0.62 -0.75 -5.31
N ASP A 403 -0.63 -0.31 -5.18
CA ASP A 403 -0.96 1.03 -4.73
C ASP A 403 -0.43 1.28 -3.31
N VAL A 404 0.00 2.51 -3.05
CA VAL A 404 0.35 2.94 -1.69
C VAL A 404 -0.95 3.04 -0.87
N PRO A 405 -0.94 2.64 0.43
CA PRO A 405 -2.05 2.92 1.35
C PRO A 405 -2.45 4.39 1.24
N PRO A 406 -3.74 4.76 1.12
CA PRO A 406 -4.15 6.14 0.79
C PRO A 406 -4.23 7.08 1.99
N SER A 407 -4.14 6.57 3.21
CA SER A 407 -4.16 7.36 4.44
C SER A 407 -2.96 7.06 5.34
N PHE A 408 -2.64 8.02 6.20
CA PHE A 408 -1.55 7.84 7.17
C PHE A 408 -1.83 6.71 8.18
N PRO A 409 -3.02 6.60 8.82
CA PRO A 409 -3.31 5.49 9.74
C PRO A 409 -3.16 4.11 9.09
N LEU A 410 -3.68 3.94 7.87
CA LEU A 410 -3.55 2.67 7.15
C LEU A 410 -2.08 2.39 6.76
N CYS A 411 -1.34 3.41 6.35
CA CYS A 411 0.10 3.29 6.08
C CYS A 411 0.88 2.85 7.32
N THR A 412 0.57 3.41 8.49
CA THR A 412 1.20 3.02 9.77
C THR A 412 0.88 1.56 10.11
N ALA A 413 -0.38 1.15 10.01
CA ALA A 413 -0.78 -0.24 10.24
C ALA A 413 -0.08 -1.22 9.28
N ALA A 414 -0.02 -0.87 8.00
CA ALA A 414 0.68 -1.63 6.96
C ALA A 414 2.19 -1.74 7.24
N TYR A 415 2.83 -0.66 7.72
CA TYR A 415 4.24 -0.67 8.08
C TYR A 415 4.54 -1.51 9.32
N GLU A 416 3.69 -1.46 10.36
CA GLU A 416 3.83 -2.32 11.54
C GLU A 416 3.64 -3.80 11.19
N ALA A 417 2.67 -4.13 10.33
CA ALA A 417 2.52 -5.47 9.78
C ALA A 417 3.75 -5.90 8.98
N PHE A 418 4.29 -5.04 8.12
CA PHE A 418 5.52 -5.29 7.38
C PHE A 418 6.70 -5.63 8.31
N LYS A 419 6.94 -4.84 9.36
CA LYS A 419 8.00 -5.14 10.34
C LYS A 419 7.80 -6.49 11.03
N ARG A 420 6.58 -6.77 11.48
CA ARG A 420 6.22 -8.05 12.14
C ARG A 420 6.48 -9.24 11.21
N GLN A 421 6.02 -9.16 9.96
CA GLN A 421 6.18 -10.24 8.99
C GLN A 421 7.62 -10.38 8.51
N LEU A 422 8.35 -9.28 8.29
CA LEU A 422 9.76 -9.33 7.89
C LEU A 422 10.59 -10.01 8.96
N ARG A 423 10.32 -9.67 10.22
CA ARG A 423 10.88 -10.36 11.38
C ARG A 423 10.51 -11.85 11.38
N ALA A 424 9.22 -12.18 11.28
CA ALA A 424 8.77 -13.57 11.34
C ALA A 424 9.39 -14.46 10.25
N VAL A 425 9.57 -13.93 9.04
CA VAL A 425 10.14 -14.64 7.90
C VAL A 425 11.66 -14.75 7.99
N LEU A 426 12.37 -13.65 8.31
CA LEU A 426 13.84 -13.62 8.23
C LEU A 426 14.56 -14.06 9.51
N PHE A 427 13.93 -13.90 10.68
CA PHE A 427 14.59 -14.16 11.96
C PHE A 427 15.14 -15.59 12.10
N PRO A 428 14.42 -16.66 11.69
CA PRO A 428 14.96 -18.02 11.76
C PRO A 428 16.26 -18.20 10.95
N ALA A 429 16.31 -17.68 9.73
CA ALA A 429 17.48 -17.76 8.86
C ALA A 429 18.63 -16.88 9.36
N MET A 430 18.35 -15.66 9.82
CA MET A 430 19.37 -14.79 10.43
C MET A 430 19.97 -15.40 11.70
N ARG A 431 19.18 -16.12 12.49
CA ARG A 431 19.71 -16.87 13.64
C ARG A 431 20.67 -17.99 13.19
N ASN A 432 20.42 -18.62 12.04
CA ASN A 432 21.32 -19.61 11.46
C ASN A 432 22.62 -18.97 10.92
N ILE A 433 22.57 -17.74 10.39
CA ILE A 433 23.77 -16.95 10.06
C ILE A 433 24.61 -16.72 11.32
N VAL A 434 24.00 -16.31 12.43
CA VAL A 434 24.71 -16.11 13.70
C VAL A 434 25.36 -17.41 14.19
N ARG A 435 24.65 -18.55 14.07
CA ARG A 435 25.22 -19.87 14.40
C ARG A 435 26.41 -20.22 13.50
N LYS A 436 26.31 -20.01 12.19
CA LYS A 436 27.41 -20.18 11.22
C LYS A 436 28.63 -19.37 11.66
N ILE A 437 28.44 -18.08 11.96
CA ILE A 437 29.50 -17.19 12.44
C ILE A 437 30.18 -17.75 13.69
N VAL A 438 29.41 -18.16 14.70
CA VAL A 438 29.94 -18.71 15.96
C VAL A 438 30.78 -19.96 15.73
N ILE A 439 30.28 -20.89 14.91
CA ILE A 439 30.98 -22.15 14.62
C ILE A 439 32.27 -21.89 13.84
N GLU A 440 32.21 -21.08 12.78
CA GLU A 440 33.40 -20.72 12.00
C GLU A 440 34.44 -19.98 12.85
N CYS A 441 34.00 -19.06 13.71
CA CYS A 441 34.87 -18.33 14.63
C CYS A 441 35.53 -19.23 15.67
N ALA A 442 34.83 -20.25 16.17
CA ALA A 442 35.41 -21.22 17.10
C ALA A 442 36.54 -22.03 16.45
N VAL A 443 36.42 -22.35 15.16
CA VAL A 443 37.47 -23.02 14.37
C VAL A 443 38.64 -22.07 14.09
N ASP A 444 38.36 -20.83 13.72
CA ASP A 444 39.36 -19.83 13.34
C ASP A 444 40.04 -19.15 14.56
N GLY A 445 39.53 -19.35 15.77
CA GLY A 445 40.00 -18.67 16.99
C GLY A 445 39.69 -17.17 17.02
N VAL A 446 38.64 -16.73 16.33
CA VAL A 446 38.22 -15.32 16.23
C VAL A 446 36.99 -15.07 17.10
N ASP A 447 36.85 -13.87 17.67
CA ASP A 447 35.64 -13.50 18.42
C ASP A 447 34.42 -13.35 17.48
N PRO A 448 33.34 -14.15 17.66
CA PRO A 448 32.14 -14.05 16.84
C PRO A 448 31.43 -12.70 16.96
N CYS A 449 31.54 -12.00 18.09
CA CYS A 449 30.97 -10.66 18.27
C CYS A 449 31.63 -9.66 17.31
N ILE A 450 32.95 -9.72 17.18
CA ILE A 450 33.71 -8.84 16.28
C ILE A 450 33.37 -9.18 14.82
N LYS A 451 33.26 -10.47 14.47
CA LYS A 451 32.91 -10.89 13.11
C LYS A 451 31.48 -10.45 12.75
N ALA A 452 30.50 -10.68 13.63
CA ALA A 452 29.12 -10.26 13.40
C ALA A 452 28.94 -8.73 13.35
N ALA A 453 29.68 -7.98 14.19
CA ALA A 453 29.63 -6.51 14.17
C ALA A 453 30.19 -5.89 12.89
N ARG A 454 31.01 -6.63 12.14
CA ARG A 454 31.55 -6.20 10.84
C ARG A 454 30.62 -6.47 9.66
N TYR A 455 29.58 -7.29 9.85
CA TYR A 455 28.63 -7.57 8.79
C TYR A 455 27.79 -6.32 8.54
N ASP A 456 27.87 -5.80 7.32
CA ASP A 456 26.91 -4.81 6.86
C ASP A 456 25.60 -5.48 6.39
N VAL A 457 24.63 -4.66 5.97
CA VAL A 457 23.33 -5.19 5.50
C VAL A 457 23.46 -6.02 4.21
N GLU A 458 24.47 -5.73 3.37
CA GLU A 458 24.70 -6.44 2.11
C GLU A 458 25.33 -7.81 2.36
N ASP A 459 26.24 -7.92 3.32
CA ASP A 459 26.82 -9.19 3.76
C ASP A 459 25.74 -10.10 4.36
N VAL A 460 24.85 -9.57 5.21
CA VAL A 460 23.73 -10.36 5.76
C VAL A 460 22.78 -10.80 4.64
N ALA A 461 22.44 -9.93 3.69
CA ALA A 461 21.60 -10.29 2.55
C ALA A 461 22.27 -11.35 1.65
N ARG A 462 23.58 -11.26 1.44
CA ARG A 462 24.36 -12.27 0.70
C ARG A 462 24.32 -13.63 1.39
N GLU A 463 24.43 -13.66 2.71
CA GLU A 463 24.30 -14.88 3.50
C GLU A 463 22.87 -15.43 3.50
N LEU A 464 21.84 -14.57 3.47
CA LEU A 464 20.46 -15.02 3.29
C LEU A 464 20.21 -15.66 1.92
N ARG A 465 21.05 -15.38 0.91
CA ARG A 465 21.03 -16.07 -0.38
C ARG A 465 21.72 -17.44 -0.33
N ASP A 466 22.48 -17.76 0.73
CA ASP A 466 23.03 -19.10 0.95
C ASP A 466 21.91 -20.06 1.38
N VAL A 467 21.68 -21.06 0.56
CA VAL A 467 20.71 -22.15 0.81
C VAL A 467 20.85 -22.74 2.21
N GLY A 468 22.07 -22.80 2.72
CA GLY A 468 22.36 -23.40 4.00
C GLY A 468 21.65 -22.75 5.18
N VAL A 469 21.48 -21.43 5.17
CA VAL A 469 20.92 -20.71 6.33
C VAL A 469 19.43 -20.99 6.52
N TRP A 470 18.78 -21.58 5.50
CA TRP A 470 17.37 -21.96 5.51
C TRP A 470 17.12 -23.36 6.07
N TYR A 471 18.14 -24.05 6.60
CA TYR A 471 17.98 -25.34 7.27
C TYR A 471 18.23 -25.23 8.78
N ASN A 472 17.32 -25.78 9.58
CA ASN A 472 17.54 -26.01 10.99
C ASN A 472 18.44 -27.23 11.20
N GLY A 473 19.40 -27.12 12.13
CA GLY A 473 20.30 -28.22 12.49
C GLY A 473 21.42 -28.49 11.49
N MET A 474 21.73 -27.55 10.60
CA MET A 474 22.79 -27.75 9.62
C MET A 474 24.18 -27.79 10.26
N ASP A 475 24.99 -28.77 9.85
CA ASP A 475 26.39 -28.89 10.23
C ASP A 475 27.29 -27.97 9.37
N TRP A 476 27.56 -26.79 9.92
CA TRP A 476 28.41 -25.80 9.30
C TRP A 476 29.89 -26.21 9.24
N VAL A 477 30.36 -27.08 10.15
CA VAL A 477 31.74 -27.57 10.15
C VAL A 477 31.95 -28.49 8.95
N THR A 478 31.08 -29.49 8.81
CA THR A 478 31.13 -30.41 7.67
C THR A 478 30.91 -29.68 6.36
N ARG A 479 29.98 -28.71 6.30
CA ARG A 479 29.77 -27.89 5.09
C ARG A 479 31.02 -27.09 4.71
N ARG A 480 31.70 -26.49 5.68
CA ARG A 480 32.96 -25.76 5.44
C ARG A 480 34.06 -26.69 4.93
N GLN A 481 34.28 -27.84 5.58
CA GLN A 481 35.27 -28.84 5.14
C GLN A 481 34.99 -29.33 3.72
N ASN A 482 33.71 -29.61 3.41
CA ASN A 482 33.31 -30.00 2.06
C ASN A 482 33.51 -28.88 1.04
N GLY A 483 33.22 -27.63 1.40
CA GLY A 483 33.45 -26.47 0.54
C GLY A 483 34.95 -26.20 0.28
N GLU A 484 35.80 -26.33 1.30
CA GLU A 484 37.26 -26.23 1.16
C GLU A 484 37.82 -27.37 0.30
N ARG A 485 37.30 -28.58 0.48
CA ARG A 485 37.66 -29.74 -0.35
C ARG A 485 37.24 -29.52 -1.80
N GLU A 486 36.00 -29.09 -2.05
CA GLU A 486 35.50 -28.81 -3.40
C GLU A 486 36.29 -27.68 -4.06
N ARG A 487 36.64 -26.62 -3.33
CA ARG A 487 37.48 -25.53 -3.84
C ARG A 487 38.86 -26.03 -4.24
N THR A 488 39.48 -26.85 -3.40
CA THR A 488 40.78 -27.47 -3.65
C THR A 488 40.71 -28.41 -4.86
N GLU A 489 39.63 -29.18 -5.00
CA GLU A 489 39.40 -30.05 -6.15
C GLU A 489 39.17 -29.24 -7.43
N ARG A 490 38.42 -28.12 -7.38
CA ARG A 490 38.24 -27.20 -8.51
C ARG A 490 39.54 -26.51 -8.92
N GLU A 491 40.36 -26.09 -7.97
CA GLU A 491 41.68 -25.52 -8.24
C GLU A 491 42.61 -26.54 -8.89
N ARG A 492 42.67 -27.78 -8.36
CA ARG A 492 43.41 -28.88 -8.98
C ARG A 492 42.93 -29.19 -10.39
N ALA A 493 41.61 -29.22 -10.62
CA ALA A 493 41.04 -29.44 -11.94
C ALA A 493 41.34 -28.28 -12.90
N LYS A 494 41.35 -27.03 -12.40
CA LYS A 494 41.74 -25.86 -13.19
C LYS A 494 43.22 -25.91 -13.56
N GLU A 495 44.10 -26.21 -12.61
CA GLU A 495 45.53 -26.40 -12.84
C GLU A 495 45.80 -27.57 -13.81
N GLU A 496 45.05 -28.67 -13.70
CA GLU A 496 45.15 -29.79 -14.62
C GLU A 496 44.73 -29.38 -16.04
N ARG A 497 43.63 -28.65 -16.19
CA ARG A 497 43.20 -28.09 -17.49
C ARG A 497 44.23 -27.13 -18.07
N GLU A 498 44.78 -26.22 -17.26
CA GLU A 498 45.83 -25.30 -17.69
C GLU A 498 47.13 -26.05 -18.07
N ARG A 499 47.46 -27.13 -17.36
CA ARG A 499 48.62 -27.99 -17.66
C ARG A 499 48.42 -28.80 -18.93
N GLU A 500 47.21 -29.31 -19.16
CA GLU A 500 46.85 -30.01 -20.39
C GLU A 500 46.86 -29.04 -21.58
N GLU A 501 46.31 -27.83 -21.42
CA GLU A 501 46.34 -26.79 -22.44
C GLU A 501 47.78 -26.39 -22.77
N ARG A 502 48.65 -26.26 -21.76
CA ARG A 502 50.09 -26.01 -21.97
C ARG A 502 50.76 -27.13 -22.76
N ARG A 503 50.49 -28.40 -22.41
CA ARG A 503 50.99 -29.56 -23.17
C ARG A 503 50.48 -29.58 -24.60
N ARG A 504 49.24 -29.13 -24.83
CA ARG A 504 48.66 -29.01 -26.17
C ARG A 504 49.41 -27.97 -26.99
N ARG A 505 49.66 -26.79 -26.42
CA ARG A 505 50.44 -25.72 -27.05
C ARG A 505 51.87 -26.16 -27.36
N GLU A 506 52.56 -26.84 -26.43
CA GLU A 506 53.92 -27.37 -26.67
C GLU A 506 53.94 -28.44 -27.78
N ARG A 507 52.90 -29.27 -27.88
CA ARG A 507 52.77 -30.26 -28.99
C ARG A 507 52.49 -29.57 -30.32
N GLU A 508 51.64 -28.55 -30.34
CA GLU A 508 51.37 -27.72 -31.51
C GLU A 508 52.65 -27.02 -31.97
N GLU A 509 53.40 -26.37 -31.07
CA GLU A 509 54.71 -25.74 -31.38
C GLU A 509 55.75 -26.75 -31.87
N ARG A 510 55.85 -27.93 -31.23
CA ARG A 510 56.79 -28.97 -31.68
C ARG A 510 56.42 -29.48 -33.07
N ASN A 511 55.13 -29.66 -33.35
CA ASN A 511 54.66 -30.06 -34.67
C ASN A 511 54.91 -28.96 -35.71
N GLU A 512 54.76 -27.69 -35.34
CA GLU A 512 55.05 -26.55 -36.21
C GLU A 512 56.55 -26.46 -36.52
N GLN A 513 57.43 -26.54 -35.51
CA GLN A 513 58.88 -26.64 -35.75
C GLN A 513 59.25 -27.84 -36.61
N ARG A 514 58.51 -28.95 -36.49
CA ARG A 514 58.71 -30.12 -37.36
C ARG A 514 58.27 -29.86 -38.78
N ARG A 515 57.22 -29.06 -38.99
CA ARG A 515 56.77 -28.61 -40.32
C ARG A 515 57.78 -27.63 -40.92
N GLU A 516 58.23 -26.64 -40.16
CA GLU A 516 59.27 -25.69 -40.59
C GLU A 516 60.56 -26.42 -40.95
N ARG A 517 61.07 -27.33 -40.09
CA ARG A 517 62.25 -28.15 -40.43
C ARG A 517 62.04 -29.03 -41.64
N LYS A 518 60.82 -29.54 -41.85
CA LYS A 518 60.52 -30.38 -43.01
C LYS A 518 60.46 -29.53 -44.26
N GLU A 519 59.88 -28.32 -44.22
CA GLU A 519 59.86 -27.36 -45.33
C GLU A 519 61.26 -26.83 -45.66
N GLU A 520 62.12 -26.60 -44.65
CA GLU A 520 63.52 -26.22 -44.83
C GLU A 520 64.38 -27.38 -45.38
N SER A 521 63.94 -28.64 -45.19
CA SER A 521 64.60 -29.85 -45.70
C SER A 521 64.01 -30.39 -47.02
N VAL A 522 63.11 -29.68 -47.72
CA VAL A 522 62.60 -30.07 -49.06
C VAL A 522 63.28 -29.29 -50.20
N THR A 523 64.54 -28.86 -50.02
CA THR A 523 65.39 -28.40 -51.14
C THR A 523 66.54 -29.34 -51.47
N ASP A 524 66.66 -30.50 -50.81
CA ASP A 524 67.66 -31.49 -51.21
C ASP A 524 67.12 -32.93 -51.15
N ASP A 525 67.10 -33.49 -52.36
CA ASP A 525 67.12 -34.88 -52.79
C ASP A 525 66.20 -35.96 -52.17
N SER A 526 65.21 -36.31 -53.01
CA SER A 526 64.91 -37.65 -53.56
C SER A 526 65.15 -38.94 -52.75
N SER A 527 64.06 -39.74 -52.77
CA SER A 527 64.02 -41.20 -53.08
C SER A 527 63.64 -42.17 -51.95
N SER A 528 62.50 -42.86 -52.19
CA SER A 528 62.21 -44.31 -51.99
C SER A 528 62.28 -44.91 -50.57
N GLU A 529 61.53 -45.93 -50.12
CA GLU A 529 60.46 -46.83 -50.58
C GLU A 529 60.04 -47.72 -49.37
N GLY A 530 58.88 -48.39 -49.43
CA GLY A 530 58.57 -49.64 -48.69
C GLY A 530 57.61 -49.52 -47.48
N LYS A 531 56.30 -49.80 -47.56
CA LYS A 531 55.53 -51.09 -47.60
C LYS A 531 55.26 -51.80 -46.25
N SER A 532 53.96 -52.05 -46.00
CA SER A 532 53.31 -53.24 -45.34
C SER A 532 53.49 -53.42 -43.81
N ASP A 533 52.67 -54.10 -42.98
CA ASP A 533 51.42 -54.88 -43.13
C ASP A 533 50.78 -55.17 -41.74
N ALA A 534 49.47 -55.47 -41.75
CA ALA A 534 48.65 -56.43 -40.96
C ALA A 534 48.76 -56.75 -39.42
N SER A 535 47.64 -56.48 -38.70
CA SER A 535 46.76 -57.35 -37.84
C SER A 535 47.22 -58.28 -36.67
N HIS A 536 46.43 -58.32 -35.57
CA HIS A 536 45.80 -59.48 -34.83
C HIS A 536 45.62 -59.22 -33.29
N THR A 537 44.41 -59.15 -32.70
CA THR A 537 43.50 -60.15 -32.02
C THR A 537 43.85 -60.70 -30.61
N THR A 538 42.80 -60.72 -29.74
CA THR A 538 42.43 -61.64 -28.62
C THR A 538 42.72 -61.29 -27.13
N SER A 539 41.67 -61.49 -26.30
CA SER A 539 41.64 -61.60 -24.82
C SER A 539 42.07 -62.98 -24.32
N PRO A 540 42.35 -63.19 -23.00
CA PRO A 540 41.39 -63.95 -22.15
C PRO A 540 41.43 -63.65 -20.61
N VAL A 541 40.63 -64.41 -19.85
CA VAL A 541 40.26 -64.33 -18.41
C VAL A 541 40.88 -65.50 -17.59
N LEU A 542 41.05 -65.29 -16.26
CA LEU A 542 41.01 -66.21 -15.08
C LEU A 542 42.31 -66.62 -14.30
N SER A 543 42.35 -66.17 -13.03
CA SER A 543 42.51 -66.89 -11.74
C SER A 543 43.86 -67.38 -11.14
N ALA A 544 44.02 -67.04 -9.84
CA ALA A 544 44.45 -67.86 -8.66
C ALA A 544 45.84 -67.65 -7.96
N SER A 545 45.74 -67.20 -6.69
CA SER A 545 46.36 -67.72 -5.42
C SER A 545 47.76 -67.28 -4.87
N THR A 546 47.69 -66.71 -3.64
CA THR A 546 48.53 -66.85 -2.41
C THR A 546 50.02 -66.46 -2.36
N LEU A 547 50.40 -65.50 -1.49
CA LEU A 547 51.07 -65.73 -0.18
C LEU A 547 51.56 -64.42 0.50
N GLN A 548 51.39 -64.42 1.83
CA GLN A 548 51.91 -63.59 2.93
C GLN A 548 53.12 -62.66 2.67
N THR A 549 53.08 -61.44 3.24
CA THR A 549 53.95 -61.02 4.37
C THR A 549 53.60 -59.60 4.88
N THR A 550 53.30 -59.49 6.18
CA THR A 550 53.39 -58.28 7.02
C THR A 550 54.79 -58.19 7.62
N PRO A 551 55.40 -56.99 7.78
CA PRO A 551 55.45 -56.29 9.08
C PRO A 551 55.49 -54.74 8.91
N SER A 552 55.46 -53.80 9.86
CA SER A 552 55.30 -53.66 11.32
C SER A 552 55.10 -52.14 11.63
N PRO A 553 54.68 -51.73 12.85
CA PRO A 553 54.25 -50.37 13.22
C PRO A 553 55.35 -49.52 13.92
N PRO A 554 55.19 -48.18 14.06
CA PRO A 554 56.10 -47.33 14.83
C PRO A 554 55.74 -47.24 16.34
N PRO A 555 56.67 -46.74 17.18
CA PRO A 555 56.96 -47.34 18.49
C PRO A 555 56.24 -46.71 19.69
N LEU A 556 56.00 -47.57 20.68
CA LEU A 556 55.63 -47.24 22.05
C LEU A 556 56.87 -46.80 22.85
N VAL A 557 56.81 -45.60 23.43
CA VAL A 557 57.77 -45.15 24.44
C VAL A 557 57.18 -45.46 25.82
N LEU A 558 57.77 -46.44 26.49
CA LEU A 558 57.62 -46.67 27.93
C LEU A 558 58.68 -45.87 28.68
N LYS A 559 58.27 -45.11 29.70
CA LYS A 559 59.15 -44.83 30.84
C LYS A 559 58.34 -44.86 32.14
N LYS A 560 58.79 -45.74 33.03
CA LYS A 560 58.28 -46.03 34.37
C LYS A 560 59.08 -45.25 35.40
N GLY A 561 58.42 -44.81 36.48
CA GLY A 561 59.07 -44.38 37.72
C GLY A 561 58.07 -43.79 38.72
N ASP A 562 57.71 -44.58 39.74
CA ASP A 562 57.04 -44.14 40.98
C ASP A 562 57.93 -43.17 41.76
N THR A 563 57.36 -42.14 42.39
CA THR A 563 57.20 -41.96 43.86
C THR A 563 56.91 -40.50 44.24
N ASP A 564 55.95 -40.36 45.16
CA ASP A 564 55.81 -39.36 46.23
C ASP A 564 55.35 -37.91 46.00
N GLU A 565 54.55 -37.52 47.00
CA GLU A 565 53.84 -36.28 47.29
C GLU A 565 54.63 -34.98 47.06
N ALA A 566 53.98 -34.01 46.38
CA ALA A 566 53.91 -32.63 46.83
C ALA A 566 52.89 -31.85 45.99
N GLN A 567 51.99 -31.15 46.67
CA GLN A 567 51.10 -30.13 46.11
C GLN A 567 51.95 -29.05 45.41
N VAL A 568 51.86 -28.97 44.08
CA VAL A 568 52.41 -27.85 43.30
C VAL A 568 51.29 -27.24 42.47
N LEU A 569 50.93 -26.01 42.82
CA LEU A 569 50.00 -25.14 42.11
C LEU A 569 50.47 -24.92 40.66
N PRO A 570 49.61 -25.11 39.64
CA PRO A 570 49.95 -24.72 38.28
C PRO A 570 49.89 -23.19 38.11
N SER A 571 50.97 -22.61 37.59
CA SER A 571 51.07 -21.19 37.21
C SER A 571 50.08 -20.81 36.09
N PRO A 572 49.53 -19.58 36.10
CA PRO A 572 48.51 -19.13 35.16
C PRO A 572 49.13 -18.36 33.99
N THR A 573 49.56 -19.03 32.92
CA THR A 573 50.10 -18.31 31.74
C THR A 573 49.82 -18.95 30.39
N SER A 574 48.89 -19.91 30.31
CA SER A 574 48.29 -20.27 29.01
C SER A 574 47.06 -19.40 28.79
N PRO A 575 46.93 -18.66 27.68
CA PRO A 575 45.68 -18.01 27.33
C PRO A 575 44.67 -19.13 27.06
N THR A 576 43.90 -19.52 28.07
CA THR A 576 42.78 -20.43 27.95
C THR A 576 41.87 -19.83 26.89
N THR A 577 41.84 -20.43 25.71
CA THR A 577 40.92 -20.06 24.64
C THR A 577 39.53 -20.09 25.25
N LEU A 578 38.94 -18.91 25.46
CA LEU A 578 37.61 -18.77 26.03
C LEU A 578 36.64 -19.40 25.03
N THR A 579 36.37 -20.69 25.21
CA THR A 579 35.37 -21.44 24.46
C THR A 579 34.03 -20.84 24.84
N PHE A 580 33.40 -20.15 23.89
CA PHE A 580 32.11 -19.49 24.10
C PHE A 580 31.02 -20.56 24.30
N PRO A 581 30.41 -20.70 25.50
CA PRO A 581 29.20 -21.51 25.65
C PRO A 581 28.03 -20.64 25.17
N ILE A 582 27.88 -20.48 23.87
CA ILE A 582 26.55 -20.22 23.31
C ILE A 582 25.92 -21.59 23.17
N ALA A 583 24.71 -21.79 23.67
CA ALA A 583 23.99 -23.03 23.46
C ALA A 583 23.74 -23.20 21.96
N ILE A 584 24.69 -23.85 21.28
CA ILE A 584 24.54 -24.28 19.90
C ILE A 584 23.56 -25.44 19.97
N SER A 585 22.36 -25.25 19.43
CA SER A 585 21.40 -26.35 19.30
C SER A 585 22.11 -27.53 18.64
N PRO A 586 21.93 -28.76 19.15
CA PRO A 586 22.64 -29.91 18.62
C PRO A 586 22.43 -30.02 17.12
N VAL A 587 23.49 -30.44 16.42
CA VAL A 587 23.40 -30.83 15.01
C VAL A 587 22.34 -31.93 14.93
N LEU A 588 21.31 -31.74 14.11
CA LEU A 588 20.26 -32.74 13.93
C LEU A 588 20.74 -33.77 12.91
N ASP A 589 20.37 -35.04 13.12
CA ASP A 589 20.73 -36.13 12.19
C ASP A 589 20.20 -35.89 10.76
N SER A 590 19.10 -35.13 10.62
CA SER A 590 18.55 -34.66 9.35
C SER A 590 18.16 -33.18 9.42
N PRO A 591 18.83 -32.27 8.69
CA PRO A 591 18.46 -30.86 8.65
C PRO A 591 17.03 -30.66 8.13
N THR A 592 16.24 -29.79 8.79
CA THR A 592 14.86 -29.50 8.39
C THR A 592 14.76 -28.12 7.73
N LEU A 593 14.14 -28.04 6.56
CA LEU A 593 13.97 -26.78 5.83
C LEU A 593 12.99 -25.85 6.57
N ILE A 594 13.35 -24.58 6.69
CA ILE A 594 12.47 -23.53 7.24
C ILE A 594 11.35 -23.26 6.24
N PRO A 595 10.06 -23.24 6.66
CA PRO A 595 8.96 -22.92 5.76
C PRO A 595 8.97 -21.45 5.35
N SER A 596 8.35 -21.12 4.21
CA SER A 596 8.14 -19.73 3.73
C SER A 596 9.45 -18.96 3.49
N ILE A 597 10.26 -19.48 2.57
CA ILE A 597 11.51 -18.85 2.14
C ILE A 597 11.18 -17.70 1.18
N PRO A 598 11.62 -16.45 1.44
CA PRO A 598 11.38 -15.33 0.54
C PRO A 598 12.41 -15.30 -0.59
N TYR A 599 12.05 -14.62 -1.68
CA TYR A 599 13.05 -14.08 -2.60
C TYR A 599 13.85 -13.00 -1.88
N VAL A 600 15.18 -13.06 -1.97
CA VAL A 600 16.09 -12.14 -1.30
C VAL A 600 16.62 -11.13 -2.32
N PRO A 601 16.47 -9.80 -2.09
CA PRO A 601 17.00 -8.77 -2.99
C PRO A 601 18.47 -9.00 -3.31
N VAL A 602 18.89 -8.82 -4.56
CA VAL A 602 20.29 -9.00 -5.00
C VAL A 602 21.22 -7.96 -4.40
N THR A 603 20.68 -6.79 -4.06
CA THR A 603 21.39 -5.71 -3.39
C THR A 603 20.48 -4.99 -2.39
N MET A 604 21.04 -4.59 -1.26
CA MET A 604 20.36 -3.77 -0.25
C MET A 604 20.60 -2.27 -0.47
N ALA A 605 21.56 -1.89 -1.32
CA ALA A 605 21.95 -0.49 -1.54
C ALA A 605 20.86 0.38 -2.17
N GLN A 606 19.89 -0.24 -2.86
CA GLN A 606 18.76 0.43 -3.49
C GLN A 606 17.53 0.51 -2.58
N LEU A 607 17.55 -0.15 -1.42
CA LEU A 607 16.44 -0.07 -0.48
C LEU A 607 16.47 1.27 0.28
N PRO A 608 15.31 1.85 0.60
CA PRO A 608 15.26 3.10 1.34
C PRO A 608 15.50 2.90 2.85
N PRO A 609 15.66 4.00 3.60
CA PRO A 609 16.05 3.96 5.00
C PRO A 609 15.13 3.14 5.91
N LEU A 610 13.79 3.27 5.85
CA LEU A 610 12.92 2.56 6.79
C LEU A 610 12.90 1.04 6.53
N SER A 611 12.99 0.66 5.25
CA SER A 611 13.16 -0.73 4.83
C SER A 611 14.46 -1.33 5.37
N ILE A 612 15.56 -0.60 5.24
CA ILE A 612 16.87 -0.99 5.78
C ILE A 612 16.83 -1.07 7.31
N ASP A 613 16.17 -0.13 7.99
CA ASP A 613 16.07 -0.12 9.45
C ASP A 613 15.23 -1.27 9.99
N ALA A 614 14.14 -1.63 9.31
CA ALA A 614 13.37 -2.82 9.62
C ALA A 614 14.22 -4.09 9.49
N PHE A 615 14.99 -4.23 8.40
CA PHE A 615 15.92 -5.34 8.20
C PHE A 615 17.02 -5.39 9.28
N LYS A 616 17.66 -4.26 9.58
CA LYS A 616 18.66 -4.13 10.65
C LYS A 616 18.09 -4.48 12.02
N ALA A 617 16.82 -4.18 12.29
CA ALA A 617 16.18 -4.54 13.54
C ALA A 617 16.14 -6.07 13.72
N VAL A 618 15.77 -6.82 12.67
CA VAL A 618 15.78 -8.30 12.70
C VAL A 618 17.20 -8.83 12.90
N TRP A 619 18.19 -8.26 12.21
CA TRP A 619 19.60 -8.68 12.36
C TRP A 619 20.14 -8.41 13.77
N ARG A 620 19.91 -7.21 14.32
CA ARG A 620 20.32 -6.88 15.69
C ARG A 620 19.71 -7.83 16.70
N GLU A 621 18.46 -8.22 16.50
CA GLU A 621 17.80 -9.17 17.37
C GLU A 621 18.37 -10.58 17.25
N ALA A 622 18.65 -11.04 16.03
CA ALA A 622 19.32 -12.33 15.81
C ALA A 622 20.71 -12.37 16.47
N CYS A 623 21.44 -11.24 16.46
CA CYS A 623 22.74 -11.07 17.09
C CYS A 623 22.68 -10.84 18.60
N ALA A 624 21.51 -10.54 19.19
CA ALA A 624 21.39 -10.22 20.61
C ALA A 624 22.07 -11.24 21.55
N PRO A 625 22.03 -12.56 21.30
CA PRO A 625 22.74 -13.55 22.13
C PRO A 625 24.27 -13.40 22.16
N LEU A 626 24.89 -12.81 21.12
CA LEU A 626 26.33 -12.56 21.08
C LEU A 626 26.74 -11.47 22.07
N PHE A 627 25.89 -10.45 22.22
CA PHE A 627 26.18 -9.25 23.02
C PHE A 627 25.63 -9.32 24.45
N GLN A 628 25.17 -10.48 24.91
CA GLN A 628 24.78 -10.66 26.32
C GLN A 628 26.00 -10.52 27.23
N CYS A 629 25.84 -9.75 28.32
CA CYS A 629 26.90 -9.54 29.29
C CYS A 629 27.35 -10.88 29.90
N ARG A 630 28.67 -11.11 29.92
CA ARG A 630 29.31 -12.34 30.40
C ARG A 630 30.00 -12.16 31.75
N CYS A 631 29.62 -11.14 32.53
CA CYS A 631 30.14 -11.05 33.87
C CYS A 631 29.63 -12.24 34.71
N THR A 632 30.38 -12.65 35.73
CA THR A 632 30.04 -13.80 36.58
C THR A 632 28.66 -13.67 37.25
N ILE A 633 28.10 -12.46 37.33
CA ILE A 633 26.76 -12.20 37.84
C ILE A 633 25.71 -12.56 36.78
N CYS A 634 25.88 -12.09 35.54
CA CYS A 634 24.98 -12.41 34.43
C CYS A 634 25.00 -13.89 34.08
N GLU A 635 26.17 -14.54 34.10
CA GLU A 635 26.27 -15.99 33.87
C GLU A 635 25.51 -16.79 34.94
N ARG A 636 25.66 -16.42 36.22
CA ARG A 636 24.90 -17.05 37.32
C ARG A 636 23.40 -16.82 37.18
N ALA A 637 22.98 -15.63 36.73
CA ALA A 637 21.57 -15.34 36.49
C ALA A 637 20.99 -16.19 35.34
N VAL A 638 21.73 -16.36 34.24
CA VAL A 638 21.35 -17.21 33.11
C VAL A 638 21.31 -18.68 33.51
N GLN A 639 22.30 -19.17 34.26
CA GLN A 639 22.30 -20.54 34.79
C GLN A 639 21.08 -20.78 35.69
N LYS A 640 20.79 -19.84 36.60
CA LYS A 640 19.61 -19.93 37.47
C LYS A 640 18.31 -19.95 36.65
N ALA A 641 18.18 -19.09 35.65
CA ALA A 641 17.03 -19.06 34.76
C ALA A 641 16.87 -20.35 33.94
N ASN A 642 17.98 -20.94 33.45
CA ASN A 642 17.95 -22.22 32.73
C ASN A 642 17.55 -23.39 33.63
N ILE A 643 18.01 -23.40 34.88
CA ILE A 643 17.60 -24.38 35.90
C ILE A 643 16.10 -24.22 36.20
N GLU A 644 15.62 -22.98 36.40
CA GLU A 644 14.20 -22.68 36.64
C GLU A 644 13.31 -23.04 35.44
N ALA A 645 13.82 -22.89 34.21
CA ALA A 645 13.15 -23.29 32.97
C ALA A 645 13.19 -24.80 32.69
N GLY A 646 13.76 -25.61 33.59
CA GLY A 646 13.84 -27.07 33.44
C GLY A 646 14.83 -27.57 32.39
N SER A 647 15.70 -26.69 31.85
CA SER A 647 16.79 -27.10 30.96
C SER A 647 17.98 -27.59 31.79
N THR A 648 17.92 -28.84 32.26
CA THR A 648 19.07 -29.52 32.85
C THR A 648 20.09 -29.86 31.76
N LEU A 649 20.94 -28.88 31.43
CA LEU A 649 22.19 -29.16 30.73
C LEU A 649 23.12 -29.89 31.69
N VAL A 650 23.28 -31.20 31.48
CA VAL A 650 24.29 -32.00 32.16
C VAL A 650 25.66 -31.46 31.72
N PRO A 651 26.51 -30.97 32.63
CA PRO A 651 27.86 -30.56 32.26
C PRO A 651 28.66 -31.82 31.90
N THR A 652 29.16 -31.88 30.66
CA THR A 652 30.23 -32.80 30.23
C THR A 652 31.59 -32.14 30.36
#